data_AF-A0A7M7PMG2-F1
#
_entry.id   AF-A0A7M7PMG2-F1
#
_cell.length_a   1.000
_cell.length_b   1.000
_cell.length_c   1.000
_cell.angle_alpha   90.00
_cell.angle_beta   90.00
_cell.angle_gamma   90.00
#
_symmetry.space_group_name_H-M   'P 1'
#
loop_
_entity.id
_entity.type
_entity.pdbx_description
1 polymer ?
#
loop_
_entity_poly.entity_id
_entity_poly.type
_entity_poly.pdbx_seq_one_letter_code
_entity_poly.pdbx_strand_id
1 'polypeptide(L)'
;MQLESKMATTSTRKSTNPFDDVDEPENPFWDEHAPGNPEIEEAVAELNLGVLDLTSDEFILDEVDIHIQQNLEDEVVKAALESGVDLRQYSKQIEAELQEVENASIDDYIKESQNIASLHNQITACDTILERMEQMLNGFQSDLGSLSAEIQTLQEQSIAMNVKLKNRQAVRGELSQFVDEMAVNERMINIVLEAPVTDRQFLEQLHELNHKIRFVKEQAFKDALSCRDVEDILEKLKLKAIFKIREFILQKVNQMKKPMTNYQLQQNAMLKARFFYEFLLANERHVAKEVRDEYVDTMSKVYFSYFKGYINRLMKLQFDEVADKDDLMGVEDTAKRGLFSSKPSLKNRSTVFTIGNRGNILTSGLEASIILPHAAQKDDTKHTFESLFRSQHFALLDNCCREYLFVCDFFMVSGSNAQDLFTNLLGKTLSMFLKHMDTYTNECYDSIAVFLCIHIIQRYRVLMHKRSVPALDKYWETLFEMLWPRFKLILELNIQSIHEMDPQKLGSIDVRPHYITRRYAEYSGAIVNLNETFPDERVNRLLLKLQSEVENFILRMAAEFPSRKEQLIFLINNYDMMLNVITECTSEDSREAESFRQLLDARTQEFIEEVLAPHFGGMMSFVKDAENRIERGQADHLKSQERHVEQLVRGFSSGWKQAIELINQEIMRSFTNFKNGTGILQGALTQLIQYYHRFQKVLSQNPLKALSVRGELINIHHLMVEVKKHKPAF
;
A
#
# COMPACT_ATOMS: atom_id res chain seq x y z
N MET A 1 14.59 7.27 8.25
CA MET A 1 14.96 8.46 7.49
C MET A 1 14.29 9.65 8.18
N GLN A 2 14.98 10.25 9.14
CA GLN A 2 14.65 11.53 9.78
C GLN A 2 15.40 12.65 9.05
N LEU A 3 14.82 13.86 9.00
CA LEU A 3 15.43 15.22 8.97
C LEU A 3 14.37 16.18 8.39
N GLU A 4 13.69 16.97 9.24
CA GLU A 4 14.00 18.39 9.58
C GLU A 4 13.62 19.38 8.44
N SER A 5 12.70 20.34 8.60
CA SER A 5 12.54 21.51 9.50
C SER A 5 12.84 22.83 8.76
N LYS A 6 12.14 23.90 9.20
CA LYS A 6 12.37 25.35 8.96
C LYS A 6 11.85 25.95 7.64
N MET A 7 11.31 27.17 7.58
CA MET A 7 10.80 28.19 8.52
C MET A 7 10.33 29.39 7.66
N ALA A 8 9.61 30.35 8.27
CA ALA A 8 9.41 31.78 7.91
C ALA A 8 8.00 32.15 7.39
N THR A 9 7.09 32.71 8.23
CA THR A 9 6.89 34.15 8.59
C THR A 9 6.50 35.02 7.38
N THR A 10 5.41 35.81 7.31
CA THR A 10 4.87 36.91 8.16
C THR A 10 3.55 37.37 7.47
N SER A 11 2.44 37.88 8.05
CA SER A 11 2.30 39.21 8.68
C SER A 11 0.82 39.58 8.92
N THR A 12 0.55 40.23 10.08
CA THR A 12 -0.44 41.31 10.40
C THR A 12 -1.96 41.03 10.31
N ARG A 13 -2.85 41.47 11.23
CA ARG A 13 -2.83 42.44 12.33
C ARG A 13 -4.03 42.17 13.27
N LYS A 14 -3.83 42.13 14.60
CA LYS A 14 -4.88 42.20 15.64
C LYS A 14 -4.66 43.50 16.43
N SER A 15 -5.73 44.21 16.78
CA SER A 15 -5.77 45.28 17.79
C SER A 15 -6.56 44.74 19.00
N THR A 16 -5.89 44.44 20.12
CA THR A 16 -5.78 45.26 21.34
C THR A 16 -7.11 45.58 22.04
N ASN A 17 -7.32 44.98 23.20
CA ASN A 17 -7.72 45.71 24.41
C ASN A 17 -6.96 45.11 25.62
N PRO A 18 -6.56 45.90 26.63
CA PRO A 18 -5.53 45.56 27.62
C PRO A 18 -6.08 45.08 28.98
N PHE A 19 -5.34 44.16 29.62
CA PHE A 19 -4.76 44.20 31.00
C PHE A 19 -5.38 45.18 32.02
N ASP A 20 -5.50 44.89 33.32
CA ASP A 20 -5.25 43.71 34.17
C ASP A 20 -5.70 44.05 35.62
N ASP A 21 -5.50 43.09 36.52
CA ASP A 21 -5.33 43.16 38.00
C ASP A 21 -6.44 42.38 38.77
N VAL A 22 -6.26 41.10 39.11
CA VAL A 22 -5.31 40.41 40.04
C VAL A 22 -5.76 40.53 41.50
N ASP A 23 -6.24 39.42 42.09
CA ASP A 23 -5.53 38.73 43.19
C ASP A 23 -6.29 37.48 43.68
N GLU A 24 -5.56 36.37 43.75
CA GLU A 24 -5.81 35.18 44.57
C GLU A 24 -5.33 35.50 46.02
N PRO A 25 -5.71 34.77 47.11
CA PRO A 25 -5.23 33.39 47.26
C PRO A 25 -6.05 32.42 48.14
N GLU A 26 -5.74 31.15 47.91
CA GLU A 26 -5.50 30.03 48.86
C GLU A 26 -6.53 29.60 49.93
N ASN A 27 -6.83 28.31 49.83
CA ASN A 27 -7.48 27.40 50.77
C ASN A 27 -6.54 26.98 51.91
N PRO A 28 -7.06 26.53 53.07
CA PRO A 28 -6.62 25.21 53.55
C PRO A 28 -7.71 24.38 54.28
N PHE A 29 -7.76 23.07 53.95
CA PHE A 29 -7.73 21.86 54.84
C PHE A 29 -8.59 21.82 56.14
N TRP A 30 -9.28 20.78 56.62
CA TRP A 30 -9.42 19.30 56.50
C TRP A 30 -10.85 19.01 57.08
N ASP A 31 -11.72 18.18 56.49
CA ASP A 31 -11.88 16.73 56.70
C ASP A 31 -12.96 16.30 57.73
N GLU A 32 -13.73 15.31 57.30
CA GLU A 32 -14.51 14.27 58.00
C GLU A 32 -15.58 14.52 59.10
N HIS A 33 -16.68 13.77 58.90
CA HIS A 33 -17.63 13.17 59.86
C HIS A 33 -18.91 13.93 60.29
N ALA A 34 -20.05 13.42 59.79
CA ALA A 34 -21.32 13.33 60.52
C ALA A 34 -21.24 12.20 61.58
N PRO A 35 -22.22 11.96 62.49
CA PRO A 35 -23.52 12.62 62.71
C PRO A 35 -23.87 12.88 64.21
N GLY A 36 -25.03 13.49 64.51
CA GLY A 36 -25.69 13.33 65.82
C GLY A 36 -26.55 14.50 66.30
N ASN A 37 -27.88 14.36 66.22
CA ASN A 37 -28.85 14.94 67.16
C ASN A 37 -28.74 14.13 68.49
N PRO A 38 -29.02 14.62 69.72
CA PRO A 38 -30.33 15.21 70.09
C PRO A 38 -30.39 16.24 71.28
N GLU A 39 -31.56 16.90 71.38
CA GLU A 39 -32.38 17.17 72.59
C GLU A 39 -32.14 18.31 73.64
N ILE A 40 -33.19 19.16 73.75
CA ILE A 40 -33.97 19.68 74.93
C ILE A 40 -33.43 20.80 75.84
N GLU A 41 -34.30 21.81 76.05
CA GLU A 41 -34.70 22.54 77.30
C GLU A 41 -34.77 24.06 77.05
N GLU A 42 -35.95 24.67 76.86
CA GLU A 42 -36.95 25.07 77.87
C GLU A 42 -36.50 26.24 78.78
N ALA A 43 -37.09 27.43 78.59
CA ALA A 43 -37.27 28.43 79.64
C ALA A 43 -38.31 29.50 79.24
N VAL A 44 -39.33 29.62 80.08
CA VAL A 44 -40.47 30.56 80.06
C VAL A 44 -40.17 31.71 81.03
N ALA A 45 -40.60 32.93 80.68
CA ALA A 45 -40.97 34.03 81.59
C ALA A 45 -41.62 35.15 80.75
N GLU A 46 -42.62 35.94 81.18
CA GLU A 46 -43.75 35.82 82.10
C GLU A 46 -44.60 37.10 81.83
N LEU A 47 -45.92 36.99 81.64
CA LEU A 47 -46.83 38.14 81.58
C LEU A 47 -47.28 38.51 83.01
N ASN A 48 -47.32 39.80 83.36
CA ASN A 48 -47.90 40.27 84.62
C ASN A 48 -48.95 41.38 84.40
N LEU A 49 -50.16 41.16 84.90
CA LEU A 49 -51.35 42.03 84.86
C LEU A 49 -52.03 42.02 86.25
N GLY A 50 -52.27 43.19 86.85
CA GLY A 50 -53.25 43.44 87.96
C GLY A 50 -52.72 44.34 89.10
N VAL A 51 -53.50 45.18 89.84
CA VAL A 51 -54.96 45.39 90.06
C VAL A 51 -55.26 46.82 90.60
N LEU A 52 -56.51 47.30 90.35
CA LEU A 52 -57.28 48.48 90.84
C LEU A 52 -57.08 49.00 92.29
N ASP A 53 -57.45 50.28 92.53
CA ASP A 53 -58.12 50.68 93.79
C ASP A 53 -59.24 51.74 93.60
N LEU A 54 -60.33 51.54 94.35
CA LEU A 54 -61.55 52.35 94.51
C LEU A 54 -61.67 52.69 96.01
N THR A 55 -62.01 53.94 96.36
CA THR A 55 -62.74 54.44 97.57
C THR A 55 -62.07 55.58 98.37
N SER A 56 -62.78 56.71 98.55
CA SER A 56 -62.99 57.42 99.84
C SER A 56 -63.83 58.72 99.67
N ASP A 57 -64.99 58.77 100.35
CA ASP A 57 -65.88 59.93 100.53
C ASP A 57 -65.59 60.63 101.88
N GLU A 58 -65.48 61.97 101.95
CA GLU A 58 -66.14 62.89 102.93
C GLU A 58 -65.59 64.34 102.97
N PHE A 59 -66.52 65.28 103.22
CA PHE A 59 -66.42 66.74 103.43
C PHE A 59 -66.10 67.11 104.91
N ILE A 60 -65.56 68.31 105.18
CA ILE A 60 -65.58 68.94 106.53
C ILE A 60 -65.96 70.44 106.46
N LEU A 61 -66.91 70.85 107.31
CA LEU A 61 -67.43 72.20 107.58
C LEU A 61 -66.93 72.63 108.97
N ASP A 62 -66.02 73.60 109.11
CA ASP A 62 -65.65 74.18 110.45
C ASP A 62 -65.03 75.62 110.41
N GLU A 63 -64.98 76.32 109.27
CA GLU A 63 -64.29 77.64 109.15
C GLU A 63 -65.17 78.90 109.31
N VAL A 64 -66.48 78.76 109.53
CA VAL A 64 -67.43 79.90 109.42
C VAL A 64 -67.26 80.96 110.52
N ASP A 65 -66.91 80.55 111.75
CA ASP A 65 -66.82 81.50 112.88
C ASP A 65 -65.58 82.40 112.83
N ILE A 66 -64.51 81.99 112.13
CA ILE A 66 -63.28 82.76 112.02
C ILE A 66 -63.47 83.99 111.10
N HIS A 67 -64.25 83.85 110.04
CA HIS A 67 -64.48 84.93 109.06
C HIS A 67 -65.31 86.09 109.61
N ILE A 68 -66.17 85.84 110.60
CA ILE A 68 -66.99 86.89 111.22
C ILE A 68 -66.11 87.88 112.00
N GLN A 69 -65.06 87.39 112.68
CA GLN A 69 -64.17 88.25 113.49
C GLN A 69 -63.27 89.15 112.62
N GLN A 70 -62.78 88.69 111.48
CA GLN A 70 -61.87 89.48 110.64
C GLN A 70 -62.57 90.64 109.91
N ASN A 71 -63.82 90.46 109.48
CA ASN A 71 -64.57 91.54 108.83
C ASN A 71 -64.89 92.72 109.76
N LEU A 72 -64.82 92.53 111.09
CA LEU A 72 -65.03 93.58 112.10
C LEU A 72 -63.77 94.45 112.34
N GLU A 73 -62.61 94.08 111.80
CA GLU A 73 -61.35 94.82 111.98
C GLU A 73 -61.02 95.79 110.83
N ASP A 74 -61.74 95.75 109.71
CA ASP A 74 -61.47 96.62 108.56
C ASP A 74 -61.89 98.09 108.83
N GLU A 75 -60.91 99.01 108.79
CA GLU A 75 -61.10 100.44 109.03
C GLU A 75 -62.15 101.07 108.10
N VAL A 76 -62.36 100.52 106.89
CA VAL A 76 -63.30 101.04 105.88
C VAL A 76 -64.75 100.69 106.25
N VAL A 77 -65.00 99.46 106.71
CA VAL A 77 -66.31 99.04 107.24
C VAL A 77 -66.65 99.83 108.50
N LYS A 78 -65.63 100.14 109.30
CA LYS A 78 -65.73 101.01 110.49
C LYS A 78 -66.13 102.45 110.14
N ALA A 79 -65.49 103.05 109.15
CA ALA A 79 -65.84 104.39 108.65
C ALA A 79 -67.27 104.42 108.06
N ALA A 80 -67.69 103.35 107.40
CA ALA A 80 -69.05 103.22 106.87
C ALA A 80 -70.13 103.18 107.99
N LEU A 81 -69.92 102.39 109.06
CA LEU A 81 -70.86 102.28 110.19
C LEU A 81 -70.98 103.57 111.00
N GLU A 82 -69.89 104.32 111.22
CA GLU A 82 -69.92 105.58 111.97
C GLU A 82 -70.63 106.72 111.23
N SER A 83 -70.61 106.69 109.89
CA SER A 83 -71.31 107.68 109.06
C SER A 83 -72.83 107.47 108.97
N GLY A 84 -73.36 106.39 109.58
CA GLY A 84 -74.79 106.08 109.56
C GLY A 84 -75.34 105.71 108.18
N VAL A 85 -74.47 105.39 107.23
CA VAL A 85 -74.81 105.06 105.83
C VAL A 85 -74.73 103.55 105.61
N ASP A 86 -75.73 103.02 104.92
CA ASP A 86 -76.00 101.58 104.71
C ASP A 86 -74.99 100.90 103.75
N LEU A 87 -74.29 99.88 104.25
CA LEU A 87 -73.25 99.09 103.57
C LEU A 87 -73.70 98.44 102.25
N ARG A 88 -75.00 98.25 102.01
CA ARG A 88 -75.53 97.69 100.75
C ARG A 88 -75.42 98.65 99.56
N GLN A 89 -75.38 99.96 99.78
CA GLN A 89 -75.20 100.94 98.69
C GLN A 89 -73.74 101.07 98.27
N TYR A 90 -72.80 100.91 99.20
CA TYR A 90 -71.36 101.03 98.93
C TYR A 90 -70.81 99.89 98.07
N SER A 91 -71.25 98.64 98.34
CA SER A 91 -70.89 97.46 97.53
C SER A 91 -71.30 97.62 96.06
N LYS A 92 -72.46 98.20 95.77
CA LYS A 92 -72.90 98.45 94.39
C LYS A 92 -72.06 99.48 93.65
N GLN A 93 -71.44 100.42 94.37
CA GLN A 93 -70.62 101.45 93.76
C GLN A 93 -69.23 100.91 93.38
N ILE A 94 -68.64 100.04 94.22
CA ILE A 94 -67.37 99.36 93.91
C ILE A 94 -67.52 98.35 92.76
N GLU A 95 -68.64 97.63 92.70
CA GLU A 95 -68.93 96.72 91.59
C GLU A 95 -68.96 97.45 90.23
N ALA A 96 -69.42 98.71 90.21
CA ALA A 96 -69.44 99.52 89.00
C ALA A 96 -68.05 100.01 88.59
N GLU A 97 -67.21 100.44 89.53
CA GLU A 97 -65.83 100.89 89.25
C GLU A 97 -64.94 99.73 88.77
N LEU A 98 -65.10 98.53 89.34
CA LEU A 98 -64.34 97.33 88.92
C LEU A 98 -64.66 96.94 87.46
N GLN A 99 -65.94 97.05 87.08
CA GLN A 99 -66.41 96.72 85.74
C GLN A 99 -65.90 97.71 84.68
N GLU A 100 -65.57 98.94 85.06
CA GLU A 100 -65.00 99.95 84.15
C GLU A 100 -63.51 99.66 83.82
N VAL A 101 -62.73 99.19 84.80
CA VAL A 101 -61.30 98.87 84.62
C VAL A 101 -61.09 97.58 83.83
N GLU A 102 -61.92 96.55 84.06
CA GLU A 102 -61.88 95.31 83.27
C GLU A 102 -62.12 95.61 81.78
N ASN A 103 -63.10 96.45 81.47
CA ASN A 103 -63.40 96.82 80.09
C ASN A 103 -62.24 97.57 79.42
N ALA A 104 -61.52 98.44 80.13
CA ALA A 104 -60.38 99.17 79.59
C ALA A 104 -59.19 98.24 79.25
N SER A 105 -58.93 97.22 80.07
CA SER A 105 -57.82 96.27 79.84
C SER A 105 -58.10 95.30 78.69
N ILE A 106 -59.38 94.91 78.53
CA ILE A 106 -59.84 94.12 77.39
C ILE A 106 -59.62 94.91 76.09
N ASP A 107 -59.87 96.22 76.09
CA ASP A 107 -59.70 97.09 74.91
C ASP A 107 -58.24 97.19 74.43
N ASP A 108 -57.26 97.23 75.33
CA ASP A 108 -55.85 97.23 74.96
C ASP A 108 -55.36 95.87 74.43
N TYR A 109 -55.84 94.75 75.00
CA TYR A 109 -55.57 93.41 74.46
C TYR A 109 -56.22 93.22 73.08
N ILE A 110 -57.42 93.77 72.87
CA ILE A 110 -58.10 93.77 71.57
C ILE A 110 -57.28 94.53 70.53
N LYS A 111 -56.70 95.70 70.89
CA LYS A 111 -55.87 96.49 69.96
C LYS A 111 -54.64 95.75 69.48
N GLU A 112 -53.88 95.12 70.37
CA GLU A 112 -52.60 94.48 70.00
C GLU A 112 -52.75 93.04 69.48
N SER A 113 -53.96 92.47 69.60
CA SER A 113 -54.28 91.11 69.14
C SER A 113 -53.96 90.87 67.66
N GLN A 114 -54.13 91.88 66.80
CA GLN A 114 -53.91 91.76 65.37
C GLN A 114 -52.42 91.57 65.00
N ASN A 115 -51.50 92.24 65.70
CA ASN A 115 -50.07 92.14 65.42
C ASN A 115 -49.49 90.78 65.86
N ILE A 116 -49.90 90.30 67.04
CA ILE A 116 -49.48 88.98 67.56
C ILE A 116 -50.05 87.85 66.69
N ALA A 117 -51.32 87.97 66.27
CA ALA A 117 -51.93 87.04 65.34
C ALA A 117 -51.19 87.01 63.99
N SER A 118 -50.75 88.17 63.47
CA SER A 118 -50.01 88.25 62.21
C SER A 118 -48.65 87.55 62.29
N LEU A 119 -47.87 87.73 63.36
CA LEU A 119 -46.56 87.08 63.50
C LEU A 119 -46.70 85.56 63.69
N HIS A 120 -47.67 85.13 64.51
CA HIS A 120 -47.97 83.71 64.67
C HIS A 120 -48.34 83.08 63.33
N ASN A 121 -49.21 83.74 62.55
CA ASN A 121 -49.58 83.27 61.21
C ASN A 121 -48.36 83.15 60.26
N GLN A 122 -47.36 84.04 60.35
CA GLN A 122 -46.16 83.96 59.52
C GLN A 122 -45.21 82.82 59.94
N ILE A 123 -45.01 82.62 61.24
CA ILE A 123 -44.17 81.51 61.74
C ILE A 123 -44.84 80.18 61.43
N THR A 124 -46.15 80.06 61.69
CA THR A 124 -46.92 78.88 61.32
C THR A 124 -46.86 78.63 59.81
N ALA A 125 -46.85 79.68 58.97
CA ALA A 125 -46.69 79.52 57.52
C ALA A 125 -45.29 78.99 57.13
N CYS A 126 -44.21 79.47 57.75
CA CYS A 126 -42.86 78.95 57.51
C CYS A 126 -42.69 77.49 57.97
N ASP A 127 -43.22 77.15 59.15
CA ASP A 127 -43.21 75.76 59.65
C ASP A 127 -44.02 74.84 58.73
N THR A 128 -45.18 75.31 58.24
CA THR A 128 -45.99 74.56 57.26
C THR A 128 -45.23 74.33 55.94
N ILE A 129 -44.38 75.28 55.51
CA ILE A 129 -43.58 75.13 54.29
C ILE A 129 -42.42 74.14 54.50
N LEU A 130 -41.73 74.21 55.65
CA LEU A 130 -40.65 73.30 55.98
C LEU A 130 -41.17 71.86 56.18
N GLU A 131 -42.28 71.70 56.88
CA GLU A 131 -42.97 70.42 57.04
C GLU A 131 -43.38 69.84 55.67
N ARG A 132 -43.86 70.68 54.74
CA ARG A 132 -44.13 70.25 53.36
C ARG A 132 -42.88 69.83 52.59
N MET A 133 -41.76 70.52 52.75
CA MET A 133 -40.51 70.14 52.08
C MET A 133 -39.93 68.84 52.66
N GLU A 134 -40.00 68.66 53.98
CA GLU A 134 -39.58 67.43 54.65
C GLU A 134 -40.46 66.24 54.23
N GLN A 135 -41.79 66.40 54.24
CA GLN A 135 -42.71 65.37 53.75
C GLN A 135 -42.44 65.04 52.27
N MET A 136 -42.16 66.02 51.43
CA MET A 136 -41.83 65.79 50.02
C MET A 136 -40.51 65.04 49.86
N LEU A 137 -39.45 65.40 50.60
CA LEU A 137 -38.14 64.74 50.51
C LEU A 137 -38.16 63.33 51.09
N ASN A 138 -38.83 63.11 52.23
CA ASN A 138 -39.06 61.79 52.79
C ASN A 138 -39.92 60.93 51.85
N GLY A 139 -40.90 61.54 51.17
CA GLY A 139 -41.65 60.92 50.08
C GLY A 139 -40.73 60.48 48.93
N PHE A 140 -39.91 61.38 48.39
CA PHE A 140 -38.95 61.05 47.33
C PHE A 140 -37.93 59.98 47.73
N GLN A 141 -37.44 60.00 48.98
CA GLN A 141 -36.52 58.98 49.48
C GLN A 141 -37.21 57.62 49.60
N SER A 142 -38.43 57.58 50.14
CA SER A 142 -39.24 56.36 50.23
C SER A 142 -39.55 55.82 48.84
N ASP A 143 -39.90 56.69 47.90
CA ASP A 143 -40.21 56.32 46.52
C ASP A 143 -38.96 55.83 45.77
N LEU A 144 -37.79 56.42 45.96
CA LEU A 144 -36.54 55.91 45.38
C LEU A 144 -36.10 54.58 46.00
N GLY A 145 -36.31 54.42 47.32
CA GLY A 145 -36.02 53.16 48.01
C GLY A 145 -36.93 52.02 47.55
N SER A 146 -38.23 52.31 47.42
CA SER A 146 -39.20 51.34 46.90
C SER A 146 -38.97 51.03 45.43
N LEU A 147 -38.72 52.04 44.58
CA LEU A 147 -38.44 51.84 43.16
C LEU A 147 -37.12 51.09 42.93
N SER A 148 -36.08 51.36 43.72
CA SER A 148 -34.82 50.64 43.64
C SER A 148 -34.98 49.18 44.08
N ALA A 149 -35.77 48.92 45.12
CA ALA A 149 -36.10 47.55 45.55
C ALA A 149 -36.97 46.82 44.50
N GLU A 150 -37.92 47.51 43.87
CA GLU A 150 -38.69 46.98 42.75
C GLU A 150 -37.81 46.68 41.53
N ILE A 151 -36.88 47.58 41.18
CA ILE A 151 -35.92 47.34 40.09
C ILE A 151 -35.02 46.15 40.40
N GLN A 152 -34.52 46.04 41.63
CA GLN A 152 -33.68 44.92 42.04
C GLN A 152 -34.45 43.60 42.02
N THR A 153 -35.67 43.56 42.54
CA THR A 153 -36.52 42.37 42.48
C THR A 153 -36.89 42.00 41.05
N LEU A 154 -37.21 42.97 40.18
CA LEU A 154 -37.43 42.74 38.75
C LEU A 154 -36.17 42.22 38.04
N GLN A 155 -34.99 42.73 38.40
CA GLN A 155 -33.71 42.29 37.84
C GLN A 155 -33.39 40.86 38.27
N GLU A 156 -33.56 40.51 39.54
CA GLU A 156 -33.41 39.15 40.05
C GLU A 156 -34.41 38.19 39.39
N GLN A 157 -35.67 38.59 39.25
CA GLN A 157 -36.68 37.81 38.54
C GLN A 157 -36.33 37.61 37.06
N SER A 158 -35.84 38.64 36.38
CA SER A 158 -35.40 38.58 34.99
C SER A 158 -34.24 37.61 34.80
N ILE A 159 -33.22 37.67 35.68
CA ILE A 159 -32.08 36.74 35.66
C ILE A 159 -32.55 35.31 35.94
N ALA A 160 -33.36 35.10 36.98
CA ALA A 160 -33.91 33.79 37.30
C ALA A 160 -34.75 33.20 36.16
N MET A 161 -35.56 34.04 35.50
CA MET A 161 -36.35 33.65 34.34
C MET A 161 -35.47 33.31 33.13
N ASN A 162 -34.38 34.05 32.91
CA ASN A 162 -33.41 33.76 31.85
C ASN A 162 -32.71 32.42 32.07
N VAL A 163 -32.28 32.13 33.30
CA VAL A 163 -31.69 30.83 33.65
C VAL A 163 -32.70 29.70 33.42
N LYS A 164 -33.95 29.86 33.87
CA LYS A 164 -35.03 28.88 33.62
C LYS A 164 -35.27 28.68 32.12
N LEU A 165 -35.25 29.76 31.32
CA LEU A 165 -35.40 29.68 29.87
C LEU A 165 -34.27 28.89 29.22
N LYS A 166 -33.01 29.22 29.55
CA LYS A 166 -31.82 28.53 29.03
C LYS A 166 -31.84 27.04 29.38
N ASN A 167 -32.14 26.69 30.63
CA ASN A 167 -32.24 25.30 31.07
C ASN A 167 -33.35 24.55 30.30
N ARG A 168 -34.52 25.17 30.12
CA ARG A 168 -35.62 24.58 29.34
C ARG A 168 -35.26 24.42 27.86
N GLN A 169 -34.55 25.36 27.27
CA GLN A 169 -34.09 25.27 25.88
C GLN A 169 -33.07 24.14 25.68
N ALA A 170 -32.12 24.00 26.61
CA ALA A 170 -31.14 22.92 26.59
C ALA A 170 -31.83 21.54 26.69
N VAL A 171 -32.72 21.38 27.68
CA VAL A 171 -33.48 20.13 27.86
C VAL A 171 -34.40 19.85 26.67
N ARG A 172 -35.05 20.88 26.10
CA ARG A 172 -35.87 20.73 24.89
C ARG A 172 -35.04 20.23 23.71
N GLY A 173 -33.79 20.68 23.54
CA GLY A 173 -32.90 20.20 22.49
C GLY A 173 -32.66 18.71 22.59
N GLU A 174 -32.22 18.25 23.76
CA GLU A 174 -31.94 16.83 24.05
C GLU A 174 -33.20 15.96 23.90
N LEU A 175 -34.35 16.42 24.42
CA LEU A 175 -35.61 15.69 24.30
C LEU A 175 -36.11 15.63 22.85
N SER A 176 -35.97 16.71 22.09
CA SER A 176 -36.36 16.73 20.67
C SER A 176 -35.53 15.73 19.88
N GLN A 177 -34.21 15.72 20.08
CA GLN A 177 -33.33 14.77 19.43
C GLN A 177 -33.69 13.33 19.81
N PHE A 178 -33.93 13.05 21.10
CA PHE A 178 -34.34 11.72 21.54
C PHE A 178 -35.65 11.26 20.89
N VAL A 179 -36.65 12.15 20.80
CA VAL A 179 -37.93 11.84 20.15
C VAL A 179 -37.75 11.62 18.65
N ASP A 180 -36.97 12.46 17.96
CA ASP A 180 -36.72 12.32 16.52
C ASP A 180 -36.00 11.00 16.20
N GLU A 181 -35.07 10.57 17.05
CA GLU A 181 -34.37 9.29 16.91
C GLU A 181 -35.25 8.08 17.22
N MET A 182 -36.11 8.17 18.24
CA MET A 182 -37.04 7.10 18.63
C MET A 182 -38.24 6.97 17.67
N ALA A 183 -38.71 8.07 17.09
CA ALA A 183 -39.90 8.07 16.26
C ALA A 183 -39.65 7.39 14.89
N VAL A 184 -40.55 6.50 14.50
CA VAL A 184 -40.55 5.87 13.18
C VAL A 184 -41.62 6.53 12.32
N ASN A 185 -41.20 7.25 11.28
CA ASN A 185 -42.13 7.99 10.40
C ASN A 185 -42.86 7.02 9.45
N GLU A 186 -44.16 7.24 9.21
CA GLU A 186 -44.96 6.47 8.23
C GLU A 186 -44.34 6.44 6.84
N ARG A 187 -43.67 7.53 6.45
CA ARG A 187 -42.94 7.58 5.18
C ARG A 187 -41.85 6.51 5.08
N MET A 188 -41.10 6.27 6.15
CA MET A 188 -40.09 5.21 6.20
C MET A 188 -40.75 3.84 6.05
N ILE A 189 -41.84 3.61 6.79
CA ILE A 189 -42.59 2.35 6.76
C ILE A 189 -43.03 2.03 5.34
N ASN A 190 -43.68 2.99 4.67
CA ASN A 190 -44.18 2.82 3.30
C ASN A 190 -43.04 2.59 2.29
N ILE A 191 -41.94 3.34 2.39
CA ILE A 191 -40.78 3.16 1.48
C ILE A 191 -40.15 1.77 1.68
N VAL A 192 -39.91 1.33 2.93
CA VAL A 192 -39.31 0.02 3.20
C VAL A 192 -40.22 -1.12 2.71
N LEU A 193 -41.54 -0.98 2.88
CA LEU A 193 -42.52 -1.96 2.41
C LEU A 193 -42.61 -2.02 0.89
N GLU A 194 -42.84 -0.87 0.23
CA GLU A 194 -43.30 -0.82 -1.17
C GLU A 194 -42.19 -0.50 -2.17
N ALA A 195 -41.23 0.37 -1.83
CA ALA A 195 -40.24 0.83 -2.82
C ALA A 195 -39.29 -0.31 -3.24
N PRO A 196 -38.93 -0.44 -4.51
CA PRO A 196 -37.99 -1.46 -4.94
C PRO A 196 -36.60 -1.18 -4.36
N VAL A 197 -35.87 -2.24 -4.04
CA VAL A 197 -34.52 -2.17 -3.45
C VAL A 197 -33.47 -1.46 -4.33
N THR A 198 -33.75 -1.30 -5.62
CA THR A 198 -32.88 -0.58 -6.55
C THR A 198 -32.99 0.94 -6.41
N ASP A 199 -34.05 1.43 -5.76
CA ASP A 199 -34.28 2.87 -5.64
C ASP A 199 -33.40 3.48 -4.55
N ARG A 200 -32.86 4.66 -4.85
CA ARG A 200 -32.02 5.41 -3.91
C ARG A 200 -32.76 5.71 -2.59
N GLN A 201 -34.06 5.98 -2.67
CA GLN A 201 -34.88 6.25 -1.49
C GLN A 201 -34.93 5.04 -0.53
N PHE A 202 -34.94 3.81 -1.05
CA PHE A 202 -34.88 2.61 -0.21
C PHE A 202 -33.56 2.54 0.55
N LEU A 203 -32.43 2.81 -0.12
CA LEU A 203 -31.11 2.80 0.52
C LEU A 203 -31.00 3.87 1.62
N GLU A 204 -31.47 5.09 1.36
CA GLU A 204 -31.49 6.18 2.35
C GLU A 204 -32.33 5.81 3.58
N GLN A 205 -33.53 5.27 3.37
CA GLN A 205 -34.38 4.81 4.47
C GLN A 205 -33.82 3.58 5.18
N LEU A 206 -33.04 2.73 4.51
CA LEU A 206 -32.37 1.59 5.13
C LEU A 206 -31.24 2.04 6.07
N HIS A 207 -30.47 3.06 5.69
CA HIS A 207 -29.47 3.67 6.57
C HIS A 207 -30.13 4.24 7.84
N GLU A 208 -31.21 4.99 7.66
CA GLU A 208 -31.98 5.56 8.77
C GLU A 208 -32.59 4.46 9.66
N LEU A 209 -33.18 3.42 9.06
CA LEU A 209 -33.69 2.25 9.80
C LEU A 209 -32.58 1.59 10.62
N ASN A 210 -31.40 1.40 10.05
CA ASN A 210 -30.25 0.82 10.76
C ASN A 210 -29.80 1.72 11.93
N HIS A 211 -29.80 3.05 11.74
CA HIS A 211 -29.51 4.01 12.81
C HIS A 211 -30.50 3.85 13.97
N LYS A 212 -31.80 3.88 13.67
CA LYS A 212 -32.87 3.74 14.67
C LYS A 212 -32.81 2.39 15.39
N ILE A 213 -32.57 1.29 14.68
CA ILE A 213 -32.39 -0.03 15.31
C ILE A 213 -31.23 -0.02 16.31
N ARG A 214 -30.09 0.60 15.96
CA ARG A 214 -28.95 0.70 16.86
C ARG A 214 -29.25 1.60 18.06
N PHE A 215 -29.85 2.75 17.82
CA PHE A 215 -30.24 3.68 18.87
C PHE A 215 -31.20 3.03 19.88
N VAL A 216 -32.28 2.38 19.40
CA VAL A 216 -33.23 1.68 20.30
C VAL A 216 -32.55 0.56 21.07
N LYS A 217 -31.66 -0.22 20.44
CA LYS A 217 -30.85 -1.22 21.16
C LYS A 217 -29.97 -0.61 22.24
N GLU A 218 -29.36 0.55 21.99
CA GLU A 218 -28.53 1.25 22.98
C GLU A 218 -29.37 1.83 24.13
N GLN A 219 -30.54 2.40 23.84
CA GLN A 219 -31.43 2.96 24.87
C GLN A 219 -32.19 1.88 25.65
N ALA A 220 -32.37 0.68 25.08
CA ALA A 220 -32.96 -0.45 25.79
C ALA A 220 -32.14 -0.85 27.03
N PHE A 221 -30.81 -0.62 27.03
CA PHE A 221 -29.97 -0.81 28.22
C PHE A 221 -30.21 0.21 29.34
N LYS A 222 -30.92 1.30 29.04
CA LYS A 222 -31.28 2.35 30.01
C LYS A 222 -32.74 2.26 30.45
N ASP A 223 -33.42 1.15 30.16
CA ASP A 223 -34.81 0.85 30.55
C ASP A 223 -35.84 1.93 30.15
N ALA A 224 -35.62 2.63 29.03
CA ALA A 224 -36.57 3.61 28.53
C ALA A 224 -37.86 2.91 28.03
N LEU A 225 -39.00 3.21 28.67
CA LEU A 225 -40.31 2.61 28.36
C LEU A 225 -40.72 2.75 26.88
N SER A 226 -40.38 3.88 26.25
CA SER A 226 -40.68 4.17 24.84
C SER A 226 -40.01 3.20 23.85
N CYS A 227 -38.98 2.47 24.27
CA CYS A 227 -38.36 1.44 23.42
C CYS A 227 -39.37 0.32 23.12
N ARG A 228 -40.20 -0.07 24.10
CA ARG A 228 -41.19 -1.14 23.95
C ARG A 228 -42.26 -0.81 22.91
N ASP A 229 -42.60 0.47 22.78
CA ASP A 229 -43.63 0.93 21.85
C ASP A 229 -43.18 0.85 20.38
N VAL A 230 -41.87 0.99 20.15
CA VAL A 230 -41.27 1.06 18.81
C VAL A 230 -40.58 -0.25 18.39
N GLU A 231 -40.21 -1.09 19.36
CA GLU A 231 -39.48 -2.35 19.16
C GLU A 231 -40.15 -3.28 18.14
N ASP A 232 -41.45 -3.56 18.29
CA ASP A 232 -42.18 -4.47 17.38
C ASP A 232 -42.26 -3.92 15.95
N ILE A 233 -42.42 -2.59 15.79
CA ILE A 233 -42.46 -1.95 14.47
C ILE A 233 -41.09 -2.05 13.79
N LEU A 234 -40.02 -1.70 14.51
CA LEU A 234 -38.65 -1.80 13.98
C LEU A 234 -38.28 -3.23 13.63
N GLU A 235 -38.68 -4.21 14.46
CA GLU A 235 -38.41 -5.62 14.20
C GLU A 235 -39.12 -6.09 12.92
N LYS A 236 -40.39 -5.73 12.73
CA LYS A 236 -41.14 -6.02 11.50
C LYS A 236 -40.52 -5.35 10.26
N LEU A 237 -40.11 -4.09 10.36
CA LEU A 237 -39.43 -3.38 9.27
C LEU A 237 -38.08 -4.02 8.93
N LYS A 238 -37.31 -4.40 9.96
CA LYS A 238 -36.04 -5.11 9.84
C LYS A 238 -36.22 -6.41 9.08
N LEU A 239 -37.16 -7.26 9.49
CA LEU A 239 -37.46 -8.52 8.82
C LEU A 239 -37.88 -8.32 7.36
N LYS A 240 -38.71 -7.31 7.08
CA LYS A 240 -39.11 -6.98 5.71
C LYS A 240 -37.94 -6.51 4.85
N ALA A 241 -37.09 -5.63 5.39
CA ALA A 241 -35.90 -5.14 4.69
C ALA A 241 -34.94 -6.30 4.38
N ILE A 242 -34.69 -7.18 5.35
CA ILE A 242 -33.87 -8.38 5.19
C ILE A 242 -34.40 -9.27 4.08
N PHE A 243 -35.72 -9.53 4.05
CA PHE A 243 -36.33 -10.34 2.99
C PHE A 243 -36.07 -9.76 1.60
N LYS A 244 -36.32 -8.46 1.42
CA LYS A 244 -36.14 -7.78 0.12
C LYS A 244 -34.68 -7.74 -0.32
N ILE A 245 -33.77 -7.47 0.62
CA ILE A 245 -32.32 -7.47 0.36
C ILE A 245 -31.83 -8.87 -0.03
N ARG A 246 -32.24 -9.90 0.71
CA ARG A 246 -31.91 -11.30 0.42
C ARG A 246 -32.37 -11.68 -0.98
N GLU A 247 -33.62 -11.37 -1.33
CA GLU A 247 -34.18 -11.65 -2.65
C GLU A 247 -33.37 -10.98 -3.75
N PHE A 248 -33.01 -9.70 -3.59
CA PHE A 248 -32.19 -8.97 -4.55
C PHE A 248 -30.81 -9.62 -4.77
N ILE A 249 -30.07 -9.91 -3.70
CA ILE A 249 -28.72 -10.46 -3.85
C ILE A 249 -28.79 -11.86 -4.46
N LEU A 250 -29.70 -12.72 -3.99
CA LEU A 250 -29.88 -14.06 -4.57
C LEU A 250 -30.32 -14.00 -6.04
N GLN A 251 -31.17 -13.03 -6.41
CA GLN A 251 -31.54 -12.82 -7.81
C GLN A 251 -30.32 -12.46 -8.66
N LYS A 252 -29.42 -11.61 -8.15
CA LYS A 252 -28.16 -11.25 -8.82
C LYS A 252 -27.23 -12.46 -8.97
N VAL A 253 -27.07 -13.27 -7.93
CA VAL A 253 -26.32 -14.53 -7.98
C VAL A 253 -26.92 -15.48 -9.02
N ASN A 254 -28.24 -15.65 -9.03
CA ASN A 254 -28.92 -16.52 -10.00
C ASN A 254 -28.77 -16.03 -11.45
N GLN A 255 -28.67 -14.73 -11.69
CA GLN A 255 -28.39 -14.19 -13.03
C GLN A 255 -27.00 -14.62 -13.54
N MET A 256 -26.02 -14.81 -12.65
CA MET A 256 -24.67 -15.27 -13.01
C MET A 256 -24.64 -16.74 -13.50
N LYS A 257 -25.67 -17.54 -13.18
CA LYS A 257 -25.80 -18.93 -13.67
C LYS A 257 -26.08 -19.00 -15.17
N LYS A 258 -26.60 -17.92 -15.77
CA LYS A 258 -26.98 -17.91 -17.20
C LYS A 258 -25.72 -17.91 -18.08
N PRO A 259 -25.64 -18.79 -19.10
CA PRO A 259 -24.52 -18.81 -20.05
C PRO A 259 -24.31 -17.44 -20.70
N MET A 260 -23.05 -17.10 -21.01
CA MET A 260 -22.66 -15.82 -21.64
C MET A 260 -22.96 -14.55 -20.83
N THR A 261 -23.39 -14.66 -19.58
CA THR A 261 -23.59 -13.50 -18.72
C THR A 261 -22.25 -12.91 -18.33
N ASN A 262 -22.11 -11.59 -18.47
CA ASN A 262 -20.99 -10.87 -17.90
C ASN A 262 -21.17 -10.78 -16.38
N TYR A 263 -20.56 -11.71 -15.64
CA TYR A 263 -20.64 -11.74 -14.17
C TYR A 263 -20.05 -10.48 -13.53
N GLN A 264 -19.09 -9.81 -14.18
CA GLN A 264 -18.50 -8.55 -13.68
C GLN A 264 -19.54 -7.44 -13.59
N LEU A 265 -20.48 -7.39 -14.53
CA LEU A 265 -21.58 -6.42 -14.48
C LEU A 265 -22.45 -6.63 -13.23
N GLN A 266 -22.73 -7.90 -12.90
CA GLN A 266 -23.53 -8.23 -11.72
C GLN A 266 -22.76 -8.00 -10.42
N GLN A 267 -21.46 -8.34 -10.37
CA GLN A 267 -20.57 -8.03 -9.25
C GLN A 267 -20.50 -6.52 -9.00
N ASN A 268 -20.34 -5.70 -10.05
CA ASN A 268 -20.34 -4.24 -9.92
C ASN A 268 -21.67 -3.70 -9.39
N ALA A 269 -22.80 -4.29 -9.79
CA ALA A 269 -24.11 -3.92 -9.24
C ALA A 269 -24.23 -4.30 -7.75
N MET A 270 -23.68 -5.45 -7.35
CA MET A 270 -23.61 -5.87 -5.95
C MET A 270 -22.70 -4.96 -5.13
N LEU A 271 -21.53 -4.55 -5.65
CA LEU A 271 -20.63 -3.61 -4.98
C LEU A 271 -21.28 -2.25 -4.71
N LYS A 272 -22.06 -1.72 -5.67
CA LYS A 272 -22.86 -0.51 -5.44
C LYS A 272 -23.88 -0.67 -4.31
N ALA A 273 -24.31 -1.90 -4.07
CA ALA A 273 -25.24 -2.29 -3.02
C ALA A 273 -24.51 -2.93 -1.81
N ARG A 274 -23.22 -2.63 -1.59
CA ARG A 274 -22.42 -3.24 -0.50
C ARG A 274 -23.07 -3.09 0.88
N PHE A 275 -23.69 -1.94 1.15
CA PHE A 275 -24.38 -1.69 2.42
C PHE A 275 -25.49 -2.72 2.72
N PHE A 276 -26.07 -3.33 1.70
CA PHE A 276 -27.07 -4.39 1.90
C PHE A 276 -26.47 -5.60 2.62
N TYR A 277 -25.27 -6.03 2.24
CA TYR A 277 -24.60 -7.14 2.91
C TYR A 277 -24.16 -6.76 4.34
N GLU A 278 -23.72 -5.52 4.53
CA GLU A 278 -23.40 -4.97 5.86
C GLU A 278 -24.62 -4.97 6.79
N PHE A 279 -25.77 -4.53 6.28
CA PHE A 279 -27.03 -4.55 7.02
C PHE A 279 -27.45 -5.98 7.41
N LEU A 280 -27.29 -6.96 6.50
CA LEU A 280 -27.54 -8.37 6.80
C LEU A 280 -26.60 -8.89 7.88
N LEU A 281 -25.29 -8.61 7.80
CA LEU A 281 -24.32 -9.06 8.80
C LEU A 281 -24.59 -8.51 10.20
N ALA A 282 -25.02 -7.24 10.29
CA ALA A 282 -25.31 -6.58 11.56
C ALA A 282 -26.61 -7.09 12.22
N ASN A 283 -27.60 -7.50 11.41
CA ASN A 283 -28.95 -7.81 11.90
C ASN A 283 -29.30 -9.29 11.88
N GLU A 284 -28.94 -10.04 10.83
CA GLU A 284 -29.27 -11.47 10.66
C GLU A 284 -28.12 -12.25 9.99
N ARG A 285 -27.20 -12.77 10.82
CA ARG A 285 -25.99 -13.48 10.35
C ARG A 285 -26.28 -14.75 9.56
N HIS A 286 -27.40 -15.44 9.85
CA HIS A 286 -27.79 -16.65 9.12
C HIS A 286 -28.09 -16.35 7.64
N VAL A 287 -28.83 -15.27 7.37
CA VAL A 287 -29.16 -14.83 6.01
C VAL A 287 -27.91 -14.33 5.27
N ALA A 288 -27.03 -13.59 5.96
CA ALA A 288 -25.75 -13.17 5.39
C ALA A 288 -24.87 -14.37 4.99
N LYS A 289 -24.84 -15.44 5.81
CA LYS A 289 -24.14 -16.69 5.49
C LYS A 289 -24.76 -17.38 4.29
N GLU A 290 -26.09 -17.52 4.25
CA GLU A 290 -26.81 -18.14 3.14
C GLU A 290 -26.47 -17.48 1.79
N VAL A 291 -26.58 -16.15 1.71
CA VAL A 291 -26.31 -15.38 0.48
C VAL A 291 -24.85 -15.56 0.02
N ARG A 292 -23.91 -15.56 0.97
CA ARG A 292 -22.49 -15.78 0.68
C ARG A 292 -22.24 -17.20 0.18
N ASP A 293 -22.78 -18.20 0.84
CA ASP A 293 -22.55 -19.60 0.51
C ASP A 293 -23.17 -19.95 -0.87
N GLU A 294 -24.36 -19.39 -1.21
CA GLU A 294 -24.96 -19.51 -2.54
C GLU A 294 -24.14 -18.82 -3.64
N TYR A 295 -23.56 -17.64 -3.35
CA TYR A 295 -22.63 -16.97 -4.27
C TYR A 295 -21.40 -17.84 -4.55
N VAL A 296 -20.77 -18.37 -3.49
CA VAL A 296 -19.58 -19.22 -3.59
C VAL A 296 -19.87 -20.48 -4.40
N ASP A 297 -20.96 -21.20 -4.11
CA ASP A 297 -21.33 -22.42 -4.84
C ASP A 297 -21.61 -22.13 -6.32
N THR A 298 -22.33 -21.04 -6.60
CA THR A 298 -22.64 -20.60 -7.96
C THR A 298 -21.37 -20.27 -8.74
N MET A 299 -20.53 -19.37 -8.22
CA MET A 299 -19.33 -18.91 -8.90
C MET A 299 -18.29 -20.03 -9.03
N SER A 300 -18.18 -20.92 -8.05
CA SER A 300 -17.32 -22.11 -8.14
C SER A 300 -17.68 -22.96 -9.36
N LYS A 301 -18.97 -23.21 -9.61
CA LYS A 301 -19.44 -23.97 -10.77
C LYS A 301 -19.23 -23.21 -12.09
N VAL A 302 -19.47 -21.91 -12.10
CA VAL A 302 -19.27 -21.05 -13.29
C VAL A 302 -17.80 -21.05 -13.72
N TYR A 303 -16.88 -20.76 -12.80
CA TYR A 303 -15.45 -20.75 -13.11
C TYR A 303 -14.94 -22.13 -13.52
N PHE A 304 -15.34 -23.19 -12.81
CA PHE A 304 -14.95 -24.54 -13.16
C PHE A 304 -15.38 -24.92 -14.58
N SER A 305 -16.65 -24.67 -14.93
CA SER A 305 -17.20 -24.96 -16.25
C SER A 305 -16.50 -24.15 -17.35
N TYR A 306 -16.30 -22.84 -17.11
CA TYR A 306 -15.60 -21.95 -18.03
C TYR A 306 -14.18 -22.43 -18.32
N PHE A 307 -13.36 -22.62 -17.28
CA PHE A 307 -11.96 -22.99 -17.47
C PHE A 307 -11.80 -24.41 -18.01
N LYS A 308 -12.64 -25.36 -17.60
CA LYS A 308 -12.65 -26.71 -18.18
C LYS A 308 -12.92 -26.65 -19.69
N GLY A 309 -13.92 -25.88 -20.11
CA GLY A 309 -14.24 -25.70 -21.53
C GLY A 309 -13.13 -24.96 -22.28
N TYR A 310 -12.56 -23.93 -21.67
CA TYR A 310 -11.49 -23.11 -22.24
C TYR A 310 -10.22 -23.94 -22.49
N ILE A 311 -9.71 -24.64 -21.47
CA ILE A 311 -8.53 -25.51 -21.56
C ILE A 311 -8.73 -26.59 -22.62
N ASN A 312 -9.86 -27.30 -22.59
CA ASN A 312 -10.14 -28.38 -23.55
C ASN A 312 -10.17 -27.91 -25.01
N ARG A 313 -10.59 -26.67 -25.28
CA ARG A 313 -10.56 -26.10 -26.64
C ARG A 313 -9.17 -25.60 -26.99
N LEU A 314 -8.50 -24.96 -26.04
CA LEU A 314 -7.19 -24.37 -26.23
C LEU A 314 -6.13 -25.42 -26.52
N MET A 315 -6.15 -26.57 -25.83
CA MET A 315 -5.20 -27.67 -26.07
C MET A 315 -5.34 -28.30 -27.47
N LYS A 316 -6.49 -28.15 -28.15
CA LYS A 316 -6.65 -28.60 -29.55
C LYS A 316 -5.89 -27.72 -30.55
N LEU A 317 -5.45 -26.54 -30.12
CA LEU A 317 -4.66 -25.61 -30.91
C LEU A 317 -3.16 -25.83 -30.73
N GLN A 318 -2.75 -26.82 -29.93
CA GLN A 318 -1.35 -27.19 -29.83
C GLN A 318 -0.85 -27.74 -31.18
N PHE A 319 0.41 -27.47 -31.52
CA PHE A 319 1.08 -28.18 -32.62
C PHE A 319 1.00 -29.71 -32.43
N ASP A 320 0.72 -30.42 -33.52
CA ASP A 320 0.48 -31.87 -33.47
C ASP A 320 1.78 -32.67 -33.26
N GLU A 321 2.91 -32.14 -33.74
CA GLU A 321 4.25 -32.69 -33.48
C GLU A 321 4.86 -32.00 -32.27
N VAL A 322 5.15 -32.78 -31.21
CA VAL A 322 5.74 -32.32 -29.95
C VAL A 322 7.01 -33.15 -29.68
N ALA A 323 7.99 -32.55 -28.99
CA ALA A 323 9.20 -33.24 -28.59
C ALA A 323 8.88 -34.51 -27.77
N ASP A 324 9.50 -35.62 -28.15
CA ASP A 324 9.37 -36.90 -27.45
C ASP A 324 10.68 -37.34 -26.78
N LYS A 325 10.67 -38.52 -26.17
CA LYS A 325 11.84 -39.09 -25.46
C LYS A 325 13.04 -39.39 -26.37
N ASP A 326 12.84 -39.50 -27.68
CA ASP A 326 13.87 -39.80 -28.66
C ASP A 326 14.50 -38.50 -29.22
N ASP A 327 13.90 -37.33 -28.96
CA ASP A 327 14.43 -36.02 -29.36
C ASP A 327 15.47 -35.48 -28.35
N LEU A 328 16.52 -36.26 -28.10
CA LEU A 328 17.67 -35.88 -27.25
C LEU A 328 18.84 -35.35 -28.09
N MET A 329 19.70 -34.52 -27.47
CA MET A 329 20.85 -33.90 -28.15
C MET A 329 21.77 -34.93 -28.80
N GLY A 330 22.09 -36.01 -28.07
CA GLY A 330 22.94 -37.12 -28.51
C GLY A 330 22.21 -38.21 -29.30
N VAL A 331 21.05 -37.94 -29.90
CA VAL A 331 20.40 -38.87 -30.84
C VAL A 331 20.64 -38.39 -32.27
N GLU A 332 20.98 -39.33 -33.15
CA GLU A 332 21.29 -39.03 -34.55
C GLU A 332 20.14 -38.32 -35.27
N ASP A 333 20.50 -37.31 -36.07
CA ASP A 333 19.56 -36.60 -36.95
C ASP A 333 19.27 -37.35 -38.24
N THR A 334 19.75 -38.60 -38.36
CA THR A 334 19.28 -39.58 -39.34
C THR A 334 17.84 -39.94 -38.97
N ALA A 335 16.93 -39.01 -39.25
CA ALA A 335 15.52 -39.26 -39.36
C ALA A 335 15.35 -40.61 -40.03
N LYS A 336 14.77 -41.56 -39.27
CA LYS A 336 14.29 -42.86 -39.73
C LYS A 336 13.77 -42.71 -41.16
N ARG A 337 14.62 -42.97 -42.18
CA ARG A 337 14.17 -43.17 -43.57
C ARG A 337 13.53 -44.54 -43.58
N GLY A 338 12.35 -44.64 -42.96
CA GLY A 338 11.50 -45.80 -43.08
C GLY A 338 11.15 -45.95 -44.55
N LEU A 339 11.39 -47.14 -45.11
CA LEU A 339 11.19 -47.49 -46.52
C LEU A 339 9.71 -47.37 -47.02
N PHE A 340 8.83 -46.72 -46.26
CA PHE A 340 7.40 -46.58 -46.55
C PHE A 340 6.77 -45.20 -46.23
N SER A 341 7.53 -44.15 -45.87
CA SER A 341 6.96 -42.81 -45.64
C SER A 341 7.26 -41.85 -46.79
N SER A 342 6.30 -41.67 -47.69
CA SER A 342 6.40 -40.85 -48.92
C SER A 342 6.02 -39.37 -48.74
N LYS A 343 5.97 -38.87 -47.50
CA LYS A 343 5.83 -37.43 -47.25
C LYS A 343 6.88 -36.97 -46.24
N PRO A 344 7.79 -36.05 -46.60
CA PRO A 344 8.56 -35.33 -45.60
C PRO A 344 7.56 -34.42 -44.87
N SER A 345 7.06 -34.84 -43.71
CA SER A 345 6.58 -33.84 -42.75
C SER A 345 7.82 -33.07 -42.33
N LEU A 346 7.81 -31.76 -42.56
CA LEU A 346 8.81 -30.86 -42.00
C LEU A 346 8.64 -30.96 -40.49
N LYS A 347 9.38 -31.87 -39.87
CA LYS A 347 9.47 -31.93 -38.43
C LYS A 347 9.86 -30.55 -37.94
N ASN A 348 9.08 -29.95 -37.04
CA ASN A 348 9.50 -28.72 -36.35
C ASN A 348 10.60 -29.01 -35.30
N ARG A 349 11.44 -30.02 -35.55
CA ARG A 349 12.57 -30.48 -34.73
C ARG A 349 13.59 -29.37 -34.48
N SER A 350 13.64 -28.36 -35.36
CA SER A 350 14.47 -27.17 -35.17
C SER A 350 14.13 -26.39 -33.89
N THR A 351 12.92 -26.56 -33.32
CA THR A 351 12.47 -25.81 -32.13
C THR A 351 12.75 -26.47 -30.78
N VAL A 352 13.23 -27.72 -30.74
CA VAL A 352 13.46 -28.44 -29.46
C VAL A 352 14.64 -27.85 -28.69
N PHE A 353 15.69 -27.47 -29.42
CA PHE A 353 16.93 -26.92 -28.85
C PHE A 353 17.12 -25.43 -29.11
N THR A 354 16.17 -24.78 -29.80
CA THR A 354 16.24 -23.35 -30.10
C THR A 354 15.07 -22.60 -29.49
N ILE A 355 15.34 -21.38 -29.01
CA ILE A 355 14.30 -20.50 -28.46
C ILE A 355 13.57 -19.72 -29.57
N GLY A 356 14.29 -19.19 -30.55
CA GLY A 356 13.74 -18.32 -31.59
C GLY A 356 12.80 -17.24 -31.03
N ASN A 357 11.62 -17.09 -31.65
CA ASN A 357 10.61 -16.12 -31.22
C ASN A 357 9.83 -16.52 -29.97
N ARG A 358 10.03 -17.73 -29.42
CA ARG A 358 9.29 -18.24 -28.25
C ARG A 358 9.58 -17.40 -27.00
N GLY A 359 10.78 -16.82 -26.90
CA GLY A 359 11.18 -15.94 -25.79
C GLY A 359 10.34 -14.67 -25.66
N ASN A 360 9.73 -14.19 -26.75
CA ASN A 360 8.89 -12.97 -26.75
C ASN A 360 7.67 -13.09 -25.79
N ILE A 361 7.30 -14.31 -25.43
CA ILE A 361 6.24 -14.58 -24.46
C ILE A 361 6.51 -14.00 -23.08
N LEU A 362 7.79 -13.84 -22.71
CA LEU A 362 8.21 -13.29 -21.42
C LEU A 362 8.32 -11.77 -21.41
N THR A 363 8.31 -11.14 -22.58
CA THR A 363 8.46 -9.69 -22.77
C THR A 363 7.11 -9.09 -23.21
N SER A 364 6.95 -8.77 -24.49
CA SER A 364 5.72 -8.19 -25.04
C SER A 364 4.51 -9.12 -24.92
N GLY A 365 4.75 -10.42 -24.89
CA GLY A 365 3.72 -11.44 -24.84
C GLY A 365 3.20 -11.78 -23.43
N LEU A 366 3.72 -11.22 -22.32
CA LEU A 366 3.38 -11.70 -20.98
C LEU A 366 1.97 -11.30 -20.51
N GLU A 367 1.51 -10.09 -20.84
CA GLU A 367 0.18 -9.55 -20.50
C GLU A 367 -0.71 -9.30 -21.73
N ALA A 368 -0.30 -9.75 -22.92
CA ALA A 368 -1.10 -9.67 -24.15
C ALA A 368 -2.45 -10.40 -24.04
N SER A 369 -3.41 -10.08 -24.90
CA SER A 369 -4.74 -10.71 -24.88
C SER A 369 -4.68 -12.24 -24.92
N ILE A 370 -5.61 -12.88 -24.20
CA ILE A 370 -5.71 -14.34 -24.18
C ILE A 370 -6.12 -14.87 -25.56
N ILE A 371 -5.67 -16.08 -25.88
CA ILE A 371 -6.05 -16.78 -27.10
C ILE A 371 -7.54 -17.10 -27.03
N LEU A 372 -8.29 -16.67 -28.04
CA LEU A 372 -9.70 -16.98 -28.22
C LEU A 372 -9.84 -18.26 -29.06
N PRO A 373 -10.24 -19.41 -28.48
CA PRO A 373 -10.11 -20.69 -29.17
C PRO A 373 -10.91 -20.76 -30.48
N HIS A 374 -12.07 -20.11 -30.55
CA HIS A 374 -12.89 -20.09 -31.76
C HIS A 374 -12.30 -19.26 -32.89
N ALA A 375 -11.62 -18.16 -32.59
CA ALA A 375 -10.96 -17.35 -33.61
C ALA A 375 -9.72 -18.08 -34.14
N ALA A 376 -8.88 -18.56 -33.24
CA ALA A 376 -7.68 -19.32 -33.58
C ALA A 376 -7.99 -20.61 -34.37
N GLN A 377 -9.08 -21.31 -34.03
CA GLN A 377 -9.51 -22.49 -34.77
C GLN A 377 -10.02 -22.15 -36.18
N LYS A 378 -10.62 -20.98 -36.38
CA LYS A 378 -11.09 -20.52 -37.70
C LYS A 378 -9.92 -20.16 -38.62
N ASP A 379 -8.87 -19.60 -38.03
CA ASP A 379 -7.67 -19.16 -38.75
C ASP A 379 -6.60 -20.28 -38.87
N ASP A 380 -6.91 -21.49 -38.40
CA ASP A 380 -6.01 -22.67 -38.34
C ASP A 380 -4.66 -22.37 -37.66
N THR A 381 -4.66 -21.45 -36.68
CA THR A 381 -3.45 -21.06 -35.98
C THR A 381 -3.11 -22.07 -34.90
N LYS A 382 -1.94 -22.69 -35.03
CA LYS A 382 -1.36 -23.61 -34.03
C LYS A 382 -0.38 -22.87 -33.12
N HIS A 383 -0.24 -23.34 -31.89
CA HIS A 383 0.56 -22.70 -30.85
C HIS A 383 1.49 -23.68 -30.12
N THR A 384 2.62 -23.17 -29.65
CA THR A 384 3.51 -23.90 -28.74
C THR A 384 2.87 -24.01 -27.35
N PHE A 385 3.31 -25.00 -26.57
CA PHE A 385 2.71 -25.26 -25.28
C PHE A 385 2.84 -24.09 -24.31
N GLU A 386 4.01 -23.44 -24.23
CA GLU A 386 4.20 -22.30 -23.35
C GLU A 386 3.26 -21.13 -23.71
N SER A 387 2.90 -20.96 -24.99
CA SER A 387 1.90 -19.99 -25.44
C SER A 387 0.51 -20.31 -24.90
N LEU A 388 0.14 -21.59 -24.94
CA LEU A 388 -1.13 -22.05 -24.37
C LEU A 388 -1.12 -21.92 -22.85
N PHE A 389 -0.07 -22.40 -22.18
CA PHE A 389 0.14 -22.28 -20.75
C PHE A 389 0.01 -20.84 -20.29
N ARG A 390 0.69 -19.91 -20.95
CA ARG A 390 0.65 -18.48 -20.67
C ARG A 390 -0.76 -17.92 -20.77
N SER A 391 -1.51 -18.28 -21.82
CA SER A 391 -2.89 -17.85 -22.02
C SER A 391 -3.84 -18.39 -20.96
N GLN A 392 -3.72 -19.68 -20.60
CA GLN A 392 -4.50 -20.31 -19.54
C GLN A 392 -4.29 -19.61 -18.20
N HIS A 393 -3.03 -19.42 -17.83
CA HIS A 393 -2.65 -18.87 -16.53
C HIS A 393 -2.85 -17.36 -16.46
N PHE A 394 -2.77 -16.63 -17.58
CA PHE A 394 -3.15 -15.21 -17.60
C PHE A 394 -4.65 -15.03 -17.36
N ALA A 395 -5.48 -15.83 -18.06
CA ALA A 395 -6.93 -15.84 -17.86
C ALA A 395 -7.26 -16.18 -16.40
N LEU A 396 -6.60 -17.19 -15.83
CA LEU A 396 -6.75 -17.57 -14.43
C LEU A 396 -6.36 -16.41 -13.50
N LEU A 397 -5.16 -15.85 -13.65
CA LEU A 397 -4.64 -14.76 -12.84
C LEU A 397 -5.58 -13.56 -12.83
N ASP A 398 -6.04 -13.09 -14.00
CA ASP A 398 -6.89 -11.91 -14.10
C ASP A 398 -8.24 -12.12 -13.43
N ASN A 399 -8.85 -13.30 -13.63
CA ASN A 399 -10.10 -13.67 -12.97
C ASN A 399 -9.94 -13.82 -11.46
N CYS A 400 -8.90 -14.52 -11.01
CA CYS A 400 -8.60 -14.69 -9.59
C CYS A 400 -8.37 -13.35 -8.88
N CYS A 401 -7.65 -12.42 -9.52
CA CYS A 401 -7.42 -11.08 -8.95
C CYS A 401 -8.72 -10.31 -8.76
N ARG A 402 -9.57 -10.26 -9.79
CA ARG A 402 -10.86 -9.57 -9.73
C ARG A 402 -11.78 -10.20 -8.70
N GLU A 403 -11.85 -11.53 -8.68
CA GLU A 403 -12.69 -12.29 -7.76
C GLU A 403 -12.24 -12.11 -6.31
N TYR A 404 -10.94 -12.18 -6.03
CA TYR A 404 -10.41 -11.98 -4.68
C TYR A 404 -10.73 -10.57 -4.16
N LEU A 405 -10.51 -9.54 -4.98
CA LEU A 405 -10.82 -8.15 -4.60
C LEU A 405 -12.32 -7.95 -4.37
N PHE A 406 -13.17 -8.48 -5.25
CA PHE A 406 -14.62 -8.45 -5.07
C PHE A 406 -15.03 -9.12 -3.76
N VAL A 407 -14.50 -10.31 -3.48
CA VAL A 407 -14.83 -11.07 -2.28
C VAL A 407 -14.40 -10.32 -1.02
N CYS A 408 -13.21 -9.72 -1.02
CA CYS A 408 -12.73 -8.92 0.11
C CYS A 408 -13.63 -7.70 0.36
N ASP A 409 -14.02 -6.99 -0.71
CA ASP A 409 -14.81 -5.77 -0.61
C ASP A 409 -16.28 -6.05 -0.24
N PHE A 410 -16.98 -6.85 -1.05
CA PHE A 410 -18.42 -7.10 -0.88
C PHE A 410 -18.73 -7.89 0.39
N PHE A 411 -17.96 -8.96 0.67
CA PHE A 411 -18.17 -9.77 1.88
C PHE A 411 -17.40 -9.26 3.10
N MET A 412 -16.64 -8.16 2.96
CA MET A 412 -15.92 -7.49 4.05
C MET A 412 -15.00 -8.45 4.84
N VAL A 413 -14.29 -9.31 4.11
CA VAL A 413 -13.33 -10.27 4.66
C VAL A 413 -11.91 -9.84 4.33
N SER A 414 -10.96 -10.16 5.21
CA SER A 414 -9.54 -9.89 5.01
C SER A 414 -8.68 -11.02 5.61
N GLY A 415 -7.41 -11.06 5.23
CA GLY A 415 -6.44 -12.04 5.75
C GLY A 415 -6.85 -13.49 5.46
N SER A 416 -6.81 -14.34 6.48
CA SER A 416 -7.12 -15.77 6.37
C SER A 416 -8.56 -16.03 5.91
N ASN A 417 -9.53 -15.26 6.41
CA ASN A 417 -10.94 -15.44 6.06
C ASN A 417 -11.19 -15.18 4.56
N ALA A 418 -10.50 -14.19 3.97
CA ALA A 418 -10.55 -13.94 2.54
C ALA A 418 -9.93 -15.10 1.74
N GLN A 419 -8.81 -15.64 2.24
CA GLN A 419 -8.14 -16.79 1.62
C GLN A 419 -9.00 -18.06 1.66
N ASP A 420 -9.66 -18.33 2.77
CA ASP A 420 -10.55 -19.49 2.93
C ASP A 420 -11.76 -19.38 1.99
N LEU A 421 -12.37 -18.19 1.91
CA LEU A 421 -13.50 -17.93 1.03
C LEU A 421 -13.11 -18.06 -0.44
N PHE A 422 -11.94 -17.53 -0.83
CA PHE A 422 -11.37 -17.70 -2.16
C PHE A 422 -11.09 -19.18 -2.48
N THR A 423 -10.55 -19.94 -1.51
CA THR A 423 -10.27 -21.37 -1.67
C THR A 423 -11.56 -22.18 -1.87
N ASN A 424 -12.63 -21.85 -1.14
CA ASN A 424 -13.94 -22.47 -1.35
C ASN A 424 -14.51 -22.17 -2.75
N LEU A 425 -14.23 -20.98 -3.28
CA LEU A 425 -14.71 -20.54 -4.59
C LEU A 425 -13.91 -21.16 -5.74
N LEU A 426 -12.57 -20.99 -5.77
CA LEU A 426 -11.72 -21.43 -6.87
C LEU A 426 -10.96 -22.72 -6.64
N GLY A 427 -10.97 -23.31 -5.44
CA GLY A 427 -10.19 -24.51 -5.13
C GLY A 427 -10.43 -25.67 -6.10
N LYS A 428 -11.69 -25.94 -6.49
CA LYS A 428 -12.02 -26.96 -7.51
C LYS A 428 -11.39 -26.66 -8.88
N THR A 429 -11.41 -25.40 -9.29
CA THR A 429 -10.81 -24.93 -10.54
C THR A 429 -9.30 -25.05 -10.49
N LEU A 430 -8.67 -24.60 -9.40
CA LEU A 430 -7.22 -24.69 -9.21
C LEU A 430 -6.74 -26.14 -9.22
N SER A 431 -7.44 -27.04 -8.51
CA SER A 431 -7.13 -28.48 -8.53
C SER A 431 -7.25 -29.09 -9.93
N MET A 432 -8.22 -28.66 -10.74
CA MET A 432 -8.34 -29.07 -12.14
C MET A 432 -7.16 -28.59 -12.98
N PHE A 433 -6.73 -27.34 -12.80
CA PHE A 433 -5.51 -26.82 -13.45
C PHE A 433 -4.28 -27.63 -13.06
N LEU A 434 -4.08 -27.87 -11.76
CA LEU A 434 -2.93 -28.65 -11.27
C LEU A 434 -2.91 -30.06 -11.87
N LYS A 435 -4.05 -30.76 -11.90
CA LYS A 435 -4.15 -32.09 -12.52
C LYS A 435 -3.86 -32.07 -14.02
N HIS A 436 -4.35 -31.04 -14.73
CA HIS A 436 -4.08 -30.88 -16.15
C HIS A 436 -2.58 -30.64 -16.40
N MET A 437 -1.95 -29.77 -15.60
CA MET A 437 -0.53 -29.46 -15.69
C MET A 437 0.35 -30.66 -15.33
N ASP A 438 0.02 -31.42 -14.29
CA ASP A 438 0.73 -32.65 -13.93
C ASP A 438 0.73 -33.67 -15.07
N THR A 439 -0.44 -33.93 -15.65
CA THR A 439 -0.57 -34.86 -16.80
C THR A 439 0.31 -34.42 -17.96
N TYR A 440 0.25 -33.14 -18.35
CA TYR A 440 1.03 -32.63 -19.48
C TYR A 440 2.54 -32.61 -19.20
N THR A 441 2.94 -32.17 -18.00
CA THR A 441 4.34 -32.02 -17.61
C THR A 441 5.06 -33.36 -17.65
N ASN A 442 4.42 -34.44 -17.22
CA ASN A 442 5.01 -35.78 -17.21
C ASN A 442 5.30 -36.33 -18.63
N GLU A 443 4.59 -35.84 -19.65
CA GLU A 443 4.75 -36.26 -21.05
C GLU A 443 5.61 -35.30 -21.88
N CYS A 444 5.91 -34.09 -21.38
CA CYS A 444 6.63 -33.06 -22.14
C CYS A 444 8.15 -33.29 -22.14
N TYR A 445 8.79 -33.38 -23.31
CA TYR A 445 10.26 -33.48 -23.42
C TYR A 445 10.94 -32.21 -23.97
N ASP A 446 10.18 -31.12 -24.13
CA ASP A 446 10.72 -29.81 -24.50
C ASP A 446 11.12 -29.04 -23.24
N SER A 447 12.41 -29.07 -22.92
CA SER A 447 12.94 -28.38 -21.72
C SER A 447 12.89 -26.86 -21.84
N ILE A 448 12.98 -26.27 -23.04
CA ILE A 448 12.84 -24.82 -23.23
C ILE A 448 11.39 -24.41 -22.93
N ALA A 449 10.39 -25.18 -23.40
CA ALA A 449 8.98 -24.92 -23.07
C ALA A 449 8.74 -24.94 -21.56
N VAL A 450 9.26 -25.97 -20.87
CA VAL A 450 9.10 -26.11 -19.41
C VAL A 450 9.78 -24.94 -18.69
N PHE A 451 10.98 -24.54 -19.12
CA PHE A 451 11.71 -23.43 -18.52
C PHE A 451 11.03 -22.07 -18.76
N LEU A 452 10.48 -21.84 -19.96
CA LEU A 452 9.62 -20.70 -20.25
C LEU A 452 8.39 -20.67 -19.32
N CYS A 453 7.72 -21.81 -19.11
CA CYS A 453 6.60 -21.91 -18.16
C CYS A 453 7.02 -21.56 -16.72
N ILE A 454 8.18 -22.03 -16.27
CA ILE A 454 8.75 -21.67 -14.96
C ILE A 454 8.93 -20.15 -14.84
N HIS A 455 9.49 -19.52 -15.86
CA HIS A 455 9.69 -18.07 -15.89
C HIS A 455 8.39 -17.26 -16.02
N ILE A 456 7.36 -17.80 -16.67
CA ILE A 456 6.00 -17.23 -16.67
C ILE A 456 5.44 -17.23 -15.24
N ILE A 457 5.55 -18.35 -14.51
CA ILE A 457 5.09 -18.45 -13.12
C ILE A 457 5.76 -17.39 -12.24
N GLN A 458 7.10 -17.28 -12.30
CA GLN A 458 7.84 -16.29 -11.52
C GLN A 458 7.35 -14.86 -11.81
N ARG A 459 7.15 -14.50 -13.08
CA ARG A 459 6.65 -13.18 -13.47
C ARG A 459 5.19 -12.94 -13.03
N TYR A 460 4.34 -13.95 -13.11
CA TYR A 460 2.95 -13.88 -12.65
C TYR A 460 2.83 -13.74 -11.13
N ARG A 461 3.70 -14.39 -10.36
CA ARG A 461 3.80 -14.14 -8.90
C ARG A 461 4.11 -12.67 -8.62
N VAL A 462 5.13 -12.12 -9.27
CA VAL A 462 5.49 -10.69 -9.13
C VAL A 462 4.31 -9.78 -9.52
N LEU A 463 3.62 -10.09 -10.64
CA LEU A 463 2.47 -9.33 -11.09
C LEU A 463 1.32 -9.35 -10.07
N MET A 464 1.01 -10.49 -9.46
CA MET A 464 -0.04 -10.60 -8.44
C MET A 464 0.31 -9.87 -7.16
N HIS A 465 1.56 -9.94 -6.71
CA HIS A 465 2.01 -9.14 -5.56
C HIS A 465 1.94 -7.64 -5.85
N LYS A 466 2.26 -7.19 -7.07
CA LYS A 466 2.09 -5.80 -7.50
C LYS A 466 0.62 -5.37 -7.47
N ARG A 467 -0.32 -6.28 -7.71
CA ARG A 467 -1.77 -6.07 -7.60
C ARG A 467 -2.30 -6.26 -6.16
N SER A 468 -1.43 -6.54 -5.19
CA SER A 468 -1.78 -6.80 -3.79
C SER A 468 -2.75 -7.98 -3.58
N VAL A 469 -2.62 -9.03 -4.40
CA VAL A 469 -3.45 -10.24 -4.30
C VAL A 469 -2.56 -11.47 -4.01
N PRO A 470 -2.51 -11.98 -2.76
CA PRO A 470 -1.72 -13.16 -2.40
C PRO A 470 -2.43 -14.50 -2.68
N ALA A 471 -3.63 -14.45 -3.27
CA ALA A 471 -4.57 -15.58 -3.29
C ALA A 471 -4.06 -16.87 -3.96
N LEU A 472 -3.11 -16.75 -4.89
CA LEU A 472 -2.57 -17.85 -5.69
C LEU A 472 -1.14 -18.24 -5.29
N ASP A 473 -0.56 -17.70 -4.22
CA ASP A 473 0.85 -17.94 -3.88
C ASP A 473 1.18 -19.43 -3.76
N LYS A 474 0.36 -20.17 -2.99
CA LYS A 474 0.49 -21.63 -2.85
C LYS A 474 0.31 -22.37 -4.18
N TYR A 475 -0.60 -21.90 -5.04
CA TYR A 475 -0.84 -22.50 -6.34
C TYR A 475 0.38 -22.35 -7.26
N TRP A 476 0.98 -21.16 -7.31
CA TRP A 476 2.18 -20.91 -8.09
C TRP A 476 3.39 -21.70 -7.58
N GLU A 477 3.54 -21.83 -6.26
CA GLU A 477 4.58 -22.64 -5.63
C GLU A 477 4.43 -24.12 -6.01
N THR A 478 3.22 -24.69 -5.89
CA THR A 478 2.96 -26.08 -6.29
C THR A 478 3.25 -26.29 -7.79
N LEU A 479 2.85 -25.35 -8.64
CA LEU A 479 3.11 -25.45 -10.09
C LEU A 479 4.60 -25.37 -10.42
N PHE A 480 5.35 -24.52 -9.72
CA PHE A 480 6.80 -24.45 -9.84
C PHE A 480 7.47 -25.78 -9.41
N GLU A 481 7.04 -26.35 -8.28
CA GLU A 481 7.54 -27.63 -7.76
C GLU A 481 7.23 -28.82 -8.68
N MET A 482 6.18 -28.74 -9.50
CA MET A 482 5.88 -29.76 -10.52
C MET A 482 6.77 -29.62 -11.77
N LEU A 483 6.97 -28.40 -12.27
CA LEU A 483 7.73 -28.17 -13.50
C LEU A 483 9.24 -28.35 -13.31
N TRP A 484 9.77 -27.95 -12.15
CA TRP A 484 11.21 -27.93 -11.90
C TRP A 484 11.89 -29.32 -11.99
N PRO A 485 11.37 -30.38 -11.34
CA PRO A 485 11.94 -31.72 -11.46
C PRO A 485 11.91 -32.22 -12.90
N ARG A 486 10.87 -31.86 -13.67
CA ARG A 486 10.75 -32.25 -15.08
C ARG A 486 11.80 -31.57 -15.94
N PHE A 487 11.99 -30.26 -15.78
CA PHE A 487 13.06 -29.52 -16.47
C PHE A 487 14.43 -30.16 -16.21
N LYS A 488 14.74 -30.41 -14.92
CA LYS A 488 15.97 -31.07 -14.52
C LYS A 488 16.14 -32.43 -15.18
N LEU A 489 15.10 -33.28 -15.15
CA LEU A 489 15.13 -34.61 -15.76
C LEU A 489 15.45 -34.55 -17.26
N ILE A 490 14.77 -33.70 -18.02
CA ILE A 490 15.01 -33.58 -19.47
C ILE A 490 16.45 -33.14 -19.76
N LEU A 491 16.97 -32.19 -18.97
CA LEU A 491 18.35 -31.73 -19.13
C LEU A 491 19.35 -32.84 -18.77
N GLU A 492 19.11 -33.60 -17.70
CA GLU A 492 19.92 -34.77 -17.33
C GLU A 492 19.87 -35.87 -18.40
N LEU A 493 18.73 -36.11 -19.05
CA LEU A 493 18.62 -37.02 -20.19
C LEU A 493 19.44 -36.54 -21.38
N ASN A 494 19.46 -35.23 -21.68
CA ASN A 494 20.31 -34.68 -22.73
C ASN A 494 21.79 -34.85 -22.41
N ILE A 495 22.22 -34.55 -21.18
CA ILE A 495 23.59 -34.79 -20.71
C ILE A 495 23.97 -36.26 -20.87
N GLN A 496 23.12 -37.18 -20.41
CA GLN A 496 23.35 -38.61 -20.51
C GLN A 496 23.43 -39.08 -21.97
N SER A 497 22.58 -38.56 -22.86
CA SER A 497 22.59 -38.91 -24.28
C SER A 497 23.92 -38.56 -24.97
N ILE A 498 24.55 -37.46 -24.57
CA ILE A 498 25.86 -37.02 -25.10
C ILE A 498 26.98 -37.86 -24.48
N HIS A 499 26.87 -38.17 -23.20
CA HIS A 499 27.82 -39.03 -22.50
C HIS A 499 27.91 -40.42 -23.14
N GLU A 500 26.76 -41.07 -23.36
CA GLU A 500 26.63 -42.41 -23.94
C GLU A 500 26.88 -42.48 -25.45
N MET A 501 26.95 -41.32 -26.13
CA MET A 501 27.21 -41.27 -27.56
C MET A 501 28.59 -41.85 -27.88
N ASP A 502 28.62 -42.81 -28.78
CA ASP A 502 29.81 -43.47 -29.28
C ASP A 502 30.18 -42.89 -30.66
N PRO A 503 31.34 -42.22 -30.81
CA PRO A 503 31.83 -41.70 -32.08
C PRO A 503 31.79 -42.70 -33.23
N GLN A 504 32.03 -43.99 -32.96
CA GLN A 504 32.10 -45.03 -34.00
C GLN A 504 30.72 -45.36 -34.59
N LYS A 505 29.64 -45.05 -33.89
CA LYS A 505 28.27 -45.29 -34.36
C LYS A 505 27.79 -44.21 -35.34
N LEU A 506 28.41 -43.04 -35.32
CA LEU A 506 28.01 -41.85 -36.09
C LEU A 506 28.36 -41.90 -37.60
N GLY A 507 28.91 -43.01 -38.10
CA GLY A 507 29.22 -43.20 -39.51
C GLY A 507 30.46 -42.42 -39.97
N SER A 508 30.43 -41.86 -41.19
CA SER A 508 31.56 -41.10 -41.73
C SER A 508 31.70 -39.75 -41.03
N ILE A 509 32.74 -39.58 -40.23
CA ILE A 509 33.07 -38.34 -39.54
C ILE A 509 33.81 -37.39 -40.50
N ASP A 510 33.39 -36.12 -40.57
CA ASP A 510 34.02 -35.05 -41.34
C ASP A 510 34.56 -33.97 -40.37
N VAL A 511 35.55 -33.19 -40.79
CA VAL A 511 36.19 -32.11 -40.01
C VAL A 511 35.28 -30.89 -39.80
N ARG A 512 34.06 -30.90 -40.34
CA ARG A 512 33.05 -29.83 -40.17
C ARG A 512 32.45 -29.85 -38.76
N PRO A 513 31.82 -28.73 -38.33
CA PRO A 513 31.11 -28.71 -37.05
C PRO A 513 30.05 -29.80 -36.97
N HIS A 514 30.05 -30.56 -35.88
CA HIS A 514 29.09 -31.62 -35.64
C HIS A 514 27.73 -31.02 -35.22
N TYR A 515 26.61 -31.64 -35.60
CA TYR A 515 25.28 -31.08 -35.30
C TYR A 515 25.01 -30.96 -33.78
N ILE A 516 25.59 -31.84 -32.97
CA ILE A 516 25.46 -31.81 -31.49
C ILE A 516 26.04 -30.52 -30.91
N THR A 517 27.18 -30.04 -31.43
CA THR A 517 27.83 -28.83 -30.90
C THR A 517 26.99 -27.59 -31.19
N ARG A 518 26.34 -27.55 -32.36
CA ARG A 518 25.35 -26.51 -32.67
C ARG A 518 24.11 -26.59 -31.78
N ARG A 519 23.50 -27.78 -31.61
CA ARG A 519 22.34 -27.97 -30.72
C ARG A 519 22.65 -27.53 -29.30
N TYR A 520 23.84 -27.88 -28.80
CA TYR A 520 24.33 -27.46 -27.50
C TYR A 520 24.44 -25.94 -27.41
N ALA A 521 25.09 -25.28 -28.36
CA ALA A 521 25.30 -23.83 -28.32
C ALA A 521 23.98 -23.06 -28.39
N GLU A 522 23.06 -23.46 -29.27
CA GLU A 522 21.73 -22.87 -29.38
C GLU A 522 20.91 -23.07 -28.09
N TYR A 523 21.01 -24.26 -27.49
CA TYR A 523 20.30 -24.60 -26.26
C TYR A 523 20.87 -23.88 -25.02
N SER A 524 22.18 -23.93 -24.83
CA SER A 524 22.85 -23.27 -23.70
C SER A 524 22.60 -21.77 -23.76
N GLY A 525 22.77 -21.15 -24.93
CA GLY A 525 22.47 -19.75 -25.15
C GLY A 525 21.02 -19.39 -24.79
N ALA A 526 20.05 -20.22 -25.19
CA ALA A 526 18.65 -20.04 -24.83
C ALA A 526 18.40 -20.11 -23.31
N ILE A 527 18.93 -21.13 -22.63
CA ILE A 527 18.71 -21.30 -21.19
C ILE A 527 19.43 -20.22 -20.38
N VAL A 528 20.66 -19.84 -20.75
CA VAL A 528 21.40 -18.74 -20.11
C VAL A 528 20.62 -17.44 -20.23
N ASN A 529 20.19 -17.07 -21.43
CA ASN A 529 19.43 -15.84 -21.68
C ASN A 529 18.14 -15.80 -20.84
N LEU A 530 17.40 -16.91 -20.78
CA LEU A 530 16.19 -17.01 -19.96
C LEU A 530 16.48 -16.86 -18.46
N ASN A 531 17.57 -17.47 -17.99
CA ASN A 531 17.98 -17.46 -16.58
C ASN A 531 18.47 -16.09 -16.09
N GLU A 532 18.81 -15.15 -16.97
CA GLU A 532 19.31 -13.81 -16.58
C GLU A 532 18.31 -13.04 -15.71
N THR A 533 17.00 -13.14 -15.99
CA THR A 533 16.00 -12.36 -15.24
C THR A 533 15.75 -12.90 -13.84
N PHE A 534 15.81 -14.23 -13.68
CA PHE A 534 15.60 -14.91 -12.39
C PHE A 534 16.69 -15.97 -12.21
N PRO A 535 17.93 -15.57 -11.85
CA PRO A 535 19.06 -16.48 -11.81
C PRO A 535 18.87 -17.59 -10.78
N ASP A 536 19.03 -18.84 -11.24
CA ASP A 536 19.03 -20.02 -10.38
C ASP A 536 20.32 -20.82 -10.52
N GLU A 537 21.04 -20.98 -9.42
CA GLU A 537 22.32 -21.68 -9.35
C GLU A 537 22.22 -23.16 -9.76
N ARG A 538 21.06 -23.77 -9.57
CA ARG A 538 20.80 -25.16 -9.99
C ARG A 538 20.87 -25.30 -11.52
N VAL A 539 20.40 -24.30 -12.26
CA VAL A 539 20.52 -24.26 -13.75
C VAL A 539 21.98 -24.17 -14.13
N ASN A 540 22.73 -23.25 -13.51
CA ASN A 540 24.15 -23.05 -13.80
C ASN A 540 24.96 -24.34 -13.58
N ARG A 541 24.67 -25.10 -12.51
CA ARG A 541 25.31 -26.40 -12.28
C ARG A 541 24.98 -27.45 -13.33
N LEU A 542 23.75 -27.46 -13.86
CA LEU A 542 23.37 -28.40 -14.92
C LEU A 542 24.00 -28.01 -16.26
N LEU A 543 24.04 -26.72 -16.59
CA LEU A 543 24.71 -26.22 -17.80
C LEU A 543 26.21 -26.49 -17.77
N LEU A 544 26.88 -26.31 -16.63
CA LEU A 544 28.30 -26.67 -16.49
C LEU A 544 28.57 -28.17 -16.73
N LYS A 545 27.68 -29.05 -16.24
CA LYS A 545 27.76 -30.49 -16.53
C LYS A 545 27.57 -30.78 -18.01
N LEU A 546 26.59 -30.14 -18.65
CA LEU A 546 26.35 -30.27 -20.08
C LEU A 546 27.56 -29.81 -20.90
N GLN A 547 28.14 -28.66 -20.54
CA GLN A 547 29.36 -28.14 -21.15
C GLN A 547 30.50 -29.16 -21.07
N SER A 548 30.76 -29.70 -19.88
CA SER A 548 31.84 -30.70 -19.68
C SER A 548 31.63 -31.96 -20.51
N GLU A 549 30.39 -32.48 -20.60
CA GLU A 549 30.11 -33.66 -21.44
C GLU A 549 30.24 -33.36 -22.94
N VAL A 550 29.87 -32.16 -23.39
CA VAL A 550 30.06 -31.74 -24.79
C VAL A 550 31.54 -31.57 -25.12
N GLU A 551 32.33 -30.97 -24.24
CA GLU A 551 33.79 -30.86 -24.41
C GLU A 551 34.44 -32.26 -24.50
N ASN A 552 34.07 -33.18 -23.61
CA ASN A 552 34.54 -34.57 -23.65
C ASN A 552 34.10 -35.31 -24.93
N PHE A 553 32.86 -35.11 -25.37
CA PHE A 553 32.36 -35.67 -26.62
C PHE A 553 33.16 -35.17 -27.83
N ILE A 554 33.41 -33.86 -27.92
CA ILE A 554 34.19 -33.26 -29.01
C ILE A 554 35.62 -33.82 -29.03
N LEU A 555 36.25 -34.00 -27.87
CA LEU A 555 37.59 -34.60 -27.78
C LEU A 555 37.60 -36.09 -28.20
N ARG A 556 36.58 -36.86 -27.82
CA ARG A 556 36.40 -38.25 -28.27
C ARG A 556 36.23 -38.33 -29.79
N MET A 557 35.41 -37.46 -30.38
CA MET A 557 35.23 -37.36 -31.83
C MET A 557 36.53 -36.95 -32.54
N ALA A 558 37.27 -36.00 -31.98
CA ALA A 558 38.56 -35.58 -32.53
C ALA A 558 39.57 -36.73 -32.55
N ALA A 559 39.56 -37.63 -31.56
CA ALA A 559 40.48 -38.76 -31.48
C ALA A 559 40.29 -39.82 -32.58
N GLU A 560 39.12 -39.86 -33.25
CA GLU A 560 38.85 -40.77 -34.36
C GLU A 560 39.56 -40.36 -35.66
N PHE A 561 40.01 -39.10 -35.78
CA PHE A 561 40.76 -38.67 -36.96
C PHE A 561 42.22 -39.16 -36.92
N PRO A 562 42.74 -39.68 -38.05
CA PRO A 562 44.04 -40.34 -38.09
C PRO A 562 45.22 -39.36 -37.93
N SER A 563 45.09 -38.12 -38.41
CA SER A 563 46.16 -37.12 -38.34
C SER A 563 45.88 -36.04 -37.30
N ARG A 564 46.89 -35.65 -36.50
CA ARG A 564 46.76 -34.57 -35.50
C ARG A 564 46.21 -33.28 -36.10
N LYS A 565 46.59 -33.00 -37.35
CA LYS A 565 46.09 -31.88 -38.14
C LYS A 565 44.57 -31.91 -38.32
N GLU A 566 43.99 -33.03 -38.75
CA GLU A 566 42.54 -33.18 -38.89
C GLU A 566 41.82 -33.08 -37.53
N GLN A 567 42.42 -33.63 -36.46
CA GLN A 567 41.90 -33.48 -35.10
C GLN A 567 41.77 -31.98 -34.74
N LEU A 568 42.82 -31.20 -34.99
CA LEU A 568 42.83 -29.76 -34.69
C LEU A 568 41.85 -28.98 -35.56
N ILE A 569 41.74 -29.29 -36.85
CA ILE A 569 40.76 -28.64 -37.74
C ILE A 569 39.34 -28.90 -37.22
N PHE A 570 39.01 -30.14 -36.86
CA PHE A 570 37.71 -30.49 -36.30
C PHE A 570 37.43 -29.75 -34.99
N LEU A 571 38.39 -29.70 -34.06
CA LEU A 571 38.24 -28.97 -32.80
C LEU A 571 38.00 -27.48 -33.03
N ILE A 572 38.81 -26.83 -33.87
CA ILE A 572 38.70 -25.40 -34.18
C ILE A 572 37.35 -25.09 -34.83
N ASN A 573 36.92 -25.87 -35.82
CA ASN A 573 35.64 -25.66 -36.49
C ASN A 573 34.46 -25.77 -35.51
N ASN A 574 34.49 -26.73 -34.58
CA ASN A 574 33.43 -26.88 -33.58
C ASN A 574 33.45 -25.76 -32.53
N TYR A 575 34.62 -25.38 -32.00
CA TYR A 575 34.73 -24.30 -31.03
C TYR A 575 34.35 -22.93 -31.62
N ASP A 576 34.77 -22.64 -32.86
CA ASP A 576 34.38 -21.42 -33.57
C ASP A 576 32.85 -21.36 -33.77
N MET A 577 32.23 -22.46 -34.21
CA MET A 577 30.76 -22.51 -34.37
C MET A 577 30.03 -22.27 -33.04
N MET A 578 30.42 -22.97 -31.97
CA MET A 578 29.78 -22.80 -30.67
C MET A 578 29.98 -21.38 -30.12
N LEU A 579 31.19 -20.83 -30.23
CA LEU A 579 31.49 -19.48 -29.77
C LEU A 579 30.65 -18.43 -30.50
N ASN A 580 30.53 -18.53 -31.84
CA ASN A 580 29.72 -17.60 -32.62
C ASN A 580 28.25 -17.65 -32.18
N VAL A 581 27.66 -18.84 -32.03
CA VAL A 581 26.26 -19.00 -31.60
C VAL A 581 26.04 -18.50 -30.17
N ILE A 582 26.93 -18.84 -29.23
CA ILE A 582 26.82 -18.41 -27.83
C ILE A 582 26.94 -16.89 -27.73
N THR A 583 27.85 -16.28 -28.49
CA THR A 583 28.06 -14.82 -28.51
C THR A 583 26.87 -14.08 -29.13
N GLU A 584 26.15 -14.69 -30.08
CA GLU A 584 24.91 -14.12 -30.62
C GLU A 584 23.74 -14.18 -29.62
N CYS A 585 23.72 -15.18 -28.74
CA CYS A 585 22.60 -15.44 -27.82
C CYS A 585 22.79 -14.88 -26.40
N THR A 586 24.03 -14.57 -26.02
CA THR A 586 24.42 -14.13 -24.67
C THR A 586 25.28 -12.86 -24.76
N SER A 587 25.52 -12.18 -23.64
CA SER A 587 26.51 -11.09 -23.61
C SER A 587 27.91 -11.59 -23.98
N GLU A 588 28.70 -10.77 -24.69
CA GLU A 588 30.06 -11.11 -25.16
C GLU A 588 31.03 -11.58 -24.04
N ASP A 589 30.72 -11.23 -22.79
CA ASP A 589 31.49 -11.54 -21.58
C ASP A 589 30.97 -12.77 -20.79
N SER A 590 30.13 -13.61 -21.39
CA SER A 590 29.64 -14.81 -20.69
C SER A 590 30.80 -15.77 -20.36
N ARG A 591 30.76 -16.37 -19.17
CA ARG A 591 31.80 -17.33 -18.71
C ARG A 591 31.99 -18.49 -19.69
N GLU A 592 30.92 -18.92 -20.32
CA GLU A 592 30.92 -20.00 -21.30
C GLU A 592 31.60 -19.56 -22.61
N ALA A 593 31.29 -18.37 -23.12
CA ALA A 593 31.95 -17.81 -24.30
C ALA A 593 33.46 -17.67 -24.06
N GLU A 594 33.88 -17.17 -22.89
CA GLU A 594 35.29 -17.04 -22.54
C GLU A 594 36.00 -18.40 -22.46
N SER A 595 35.35 -19.43 -21.92
CA SER A 595 35.89 -20.80 -21.88
C SER A 595 36.16 -21.35 -23.29
N PHE A 596 35.19 -21.24 -24.20
CA PHE A 596 35.37 -21.70 -25.58
C PHE A 596 36.36 -20.85 -26.37
N ARG A 597 36.45 -19.53 -26.09
CA ARG A 597 37.45 -18.64 -26.68
C ARG A 597 38.86 -19.09 -26.33
N GLN A 598 39.14 -19.39 -25.07
CA GLN A 598 40.44 -19.90 -24.63
C GLN A 598 40.79 -21.25 -25.25
N LEU A 599 39.81 -22.16 -25.36
CA LEU A 599 39.99 -23.45 -26.04
C LEU A 599 40.27 -23.27 -27.53
N LEU A 600 39.55 -22.37 -28.21
CA LEU A 600 39.74 -22.05 -29.62
C LEU A 600 41.14 -21.47 -29.87
N ASP A 601 41.58 -20.50 -29.06
CA ASP A 601 42.89 -19.87 -29.18
C ASP A 601 44.02 -20.88 -28.97
N ALA A 602 43.91 -21.74 -27.96
CA ALA A 602 44.90 -22.77 -27.67
C ALA A 602 45.05 -23.77 -28.83
N ARG A 603 43.94 -24.25 -29.40
CA ARG A 603 43.97 -25.18 -30.54
C ARG A 603 44.40 -24.51 -31.84
N THR A 604 44.04 -23.25 -32.03
CA THR A 604 44.49 -22.44 -33.15
C THR A 604 46.01 -22.29 -33.14
N GLN A 605 46.60 -21.98 -31.98
CA GLN A 605 48.05 -21.87 -31.85
C GLN A 605 48.76 -23.21 -32.11
N GLU A 606 48.21 -24.32 -31.61
CA GLU A 606 48.73 -25.66 -31.87
C GLU A 606 48.68 -26.01 -33.37
N PHE A 607 47.56 -25.71 -34.03
CA PHE A 607 47.40 -25.92 -35.47
C PHE A 607 48.36 -25.07 -36.30
N ILE A 608 48.59 -23.82 -35.90
CA ILE A 608 49.57 -22.95 -36.55
C ILE A 608 50.97 -23.58 -36.51
N GLU A 609 51.40 -24.12 -35.37
CA GLU A 609 52.71 -24.80 -35.29
C GLU A 609 52.74 -26.05 -36.19
N GLU A 610 51.67 -26.85 -36.19
CA GLU A 610 51.56 -28.09 -36.99
C GLU A 610 51.55 -27.82 -38.51
N VAL A 611 50.93 -26.72 -38.97
CA VAL A 611 50.92 -26.32 -40.39
C VAL A 611 52.28 -25.76 -40.83
N LEU A 612 52.98 -25.06 -39.94
CA LEU A 612 54.30 -24.51 -40.26
C LEU A 612 55.39 -25.60 -40.23
N ALA A 613 55.25 -26.64 -39.42
CA ALA A 613 56.29 -27.64 -39.19
C ALA A 613 56.80 -28.38 -40.45
N PRO A 614 55.97 -28.83 -41.41
CA PRO A 614 56.45 -29.49 -42.63
C PRO A 614 57.34 -28.61 -43.51
N HIS A 615 57.10 -27.30 -43.52
CA HIS A 615 57.80 -26.34 -44.38
C HIS A 615 58.97 -25.64 -43.67
N PHE A 616 58.80 -25.34 -42.39
CA PHE A 616 59.69 -24.48 -41.61
C PHE A 616 60.15 -25.10 -40.28
N GLY A 617 59.78 -26.36 -40.01
CA GLY A 617 60.05 -27.04 -38.74
C GLY A 617 61.53 -27.14 -38.39
N GLY A 618 62.41 -27.34 -39.38
CA GLY A 618 63.86 -27.33 -39.16
C GLY A 618 64.40 -25.97 -38.69
N MET A 619 63.86 -24.88 -39.21
CA MET A 619 64.20 -23.52 -38.75
C MET A 619 63.64 -23.29 -37.34
N MET A 620 62.39 -23.67 -37.10
CA MET A 620 61.72 -23.49 -35.81
C MET A 620 62.43 -24.27 -34.69
N SER A 621 62.79 -25.53 -34.92
CA SER A 621 63.50 -26.36 -33.95
C SER A 621 64.91 -25.84 -33.67
N PHE A 622 65.63 -25.42 -34.71
CA PHE A 622 66.94 -24.79 -34.56
C PHE A 622 66.87 -23.50 -33.72
N VAL A 623 65.89 -22.61 -33.99
CA VAL A 623 65.71 -21.39 -33.19
C VAL A 623 65.46 -21.73 -31.72
N LYS A 624 64.57 -22.69 -31.43
CA LYS A 624 64.25 -23.13 -30.05
C LYS A 624 65.49 -23.73 -29.36
N ASP A 625 66.25 -24.60 -30.02
CA ASP A 625 67.49 -25.22 -29.46
C ASP A 625 68.59 -24.18 -29.27
N ALA A 626 68.79 -23.29 -30.25
CA ALA A 626 69.85 -22.30 -30.22
C ALA A 626 69.62 -21.25 -29.14
N GLU A 627 68.40 -20.72 -28.99
CA GLU A 627 68.07 -19.77 -27.92
C GLU A 627 68.25 -20.41 -26.53
N ASN A 628 67.79 -21.64 -26.32
CA ASN A 628 67.97 -22.36 -25.05
C ASN A 628 69.46 -22.57 -24.71
N ARG A 629 70.28 -22.93 -25.70
CA ARG A 629 71.75 -23.05 -25.51
C ARG A 629 72.42 -21.72 -25.24
N ILE A 630 72.00 -20.65 -25.91
CA ILE A 630 72.49 -19.30 -25.68
C ILE A 630 72.15 -18.85 -24.25
N GLU A 631 70.91 -19.06 -23.81
CA GLU A 631 70.45 -18.72 -22.45
C GLU A 631 71.21 -19.50 -21.37
N ARG A 632 71.57 -20.76 -21.62
CA ARG A 632 72.40 -21.58 -20.72
C ARG A 632 73.91 -21.27 -20.79
N GLY A 633 74.33 -20.28 -21.57
CA GLY A 633 75.73 -19.92 -21.76
C GLY A 633 76.56 -20.93 -22.56
N GLN A 634 75.91 -21.82 -23.32
CA GLN A 634 76.53 -22.90 -24.09
C GLN A 634 76.65 -22.56 -25.59
N ALA A 635 76.74 -21.27 -25.94
CA ALA A 635 76.71 -20.79 -27.33
C ALA A 635 77.81 -21.41 -28.22
N ASP A 636 78.98 -21.77 -27.67
CA ASP A 636 80.07 -22.39 -28.42
C ASP A 636 79.71 -23.74 -29.07
N HIS A 637 78.74 -24.47 -28.51
CA HIS A 637 78.28 -25.74 -29.07
C HIS A 637 77.54 -25.56 -30.40
N LEU A 638 77.09 -24.33 -30.73
CA LEU A 638 76.45 -24.01 -31.99
C LEU A 638 77.41 -24.08 -33.19
N LYS A 639 78.74 -24.06 -32.97
CA LYS A 639 79.74 -24.32 -34.04
C LYS A 639 79.54 -25.68 -34.70
N SER A 640 79.09 -26.68 -33.95
CA SER A 640 78.87 -28.03 -34.49
C SER A 640 77.68 -28.12 -35.45
N GLN A 641 76.80 -27.11 -35.47
CA GLN A 641 75.60 -27.05 -36.28
C GLN A 641 75.74 -26.16 -37.54
N GLU A 642 76.92 -25.65 -37.87
CA GLU A 642 77.14 -24.74 -39.01
C GLU A 642 76.62 -25.29 -40.35
N ARG A 643 76.91 -26.56 -40.66
CA ARG A 643 76.39 -27.23 -41.87
C ARG A 643 74.87 -27.30 -41.91
N HIS A 644 74.25 -27.51 -40.75
CA HIS A 644 72.79 -27.56 -40.63
C HIS A 644 72.19 -26.16 -40.86
N VAL A 645 72.81 -25.13 -40.30
CA VAL A 645 72.44 -23.73 -40.54
C VAL A 645 72.53 -23.36 -42.03
N GLU A 646 73.60 -23.77 -42.72
CA GLU A 646 73.72 -23.53 -44.17
C GLU A 646 72.58 -24.15 -44.97
N GLN A 647 72.19 -25.39 -44.63
CA GLN A 647 71.05 -26.07 -45.24
C GLN A 647 69.72 -25.34 -44.97
N LEU A 648 69.52 -24.87 -43.73
CA LEU A 648 68.30 -24.15 -43.36
C LEU A 648 68.17 -22.80 -44.08
N VAL A 649 69.26 -22.02 -44.18
CA VAL A 649 69.26 -20.71 -44.88
C VAL A 649 68.98 -20.88 -46.36
N ARG A 650 69.66 -21.83 -47.02
CA ARG A 650 69.48 -22.10 -48.44
C ARG A 650 68.09 -22.68 -48.75
N GLY A 651 67.65 -23.64 -47.94
CA GLY A 651 66.33 -24.27 -48.08
C GLY A 651 65.19 -23.29 -47.89
N PHE A 652 65.29 -22.41 -46.88
CA PHE A 652 64.33 -21.32 -46.70
C PHE A 652 64.34 -20.40 -47.92
N SER A 653 65.52 -19.99 -48.39
CA SER A 653 65.64 -19.02 -49.50
C SER A 653 65.07 -19.51 -50.82
N SER A 654 65.16 -20.82 -51.10
CA SER A 654 64.62 -21.42 -52.32
C SER A 654 63.12 -21.69 -52.29
N GLY A 655 62.53 -21.99 -51.11
CA GLY A 655 61.19 -22.60 -51.02
C GLY A 655 60.11 -21.78 -50.32
N TRP A 656 60.45 -20.72 -49.60
CA TRP A 656 59.51 -20.03 -48.70
C TRP A 656 58.25 -19.47 -49.37
N LYS A 657 58.34 -18.91 -50.59
CA LYS A 657 57.17 -18.36 -51.30
C LYS A 657 56.15 -19.43 -51.66
N GLN A 658 56.63 -20.56 -52.18
CA GLN A 658 55.79 -21.69 -52.52
C GLN A 658 55.16 -22.31 -51.26
N ALA A 659 55.93 -22.41 -50.16
CA ALA A 659 55.41 -22.88 -48.88
C ALA A 659 54.29 -21.99 -48.33
N ILE A 660 54.43 -20.66 -48.40
CA ILE A 660 53.36 -19.73 -47.99
C ILE A 660 52.09 -19.93 -48.82
N GLU A 661 52.21 -20.10 -50.14
CA GLU A 661 51.06 -20.33 -51.02
C GLU A 661 50.36 -21.66 -50.71
N LEU A 662 51.11 -22.74 -50.46
CA LEU A 662 50.55 -24.03 -50.06
C LEU A 662 49.83 -23.95 -48.72
N ILE A 663 50.42 -23.29 -47.72
CA ILE A 663 49.82 -23.06 -46.41
C ILE A 663 48.52 -22.26 -46.54
N ASN A 664 48.51 -21.20 -47.37
CA ASN A 664 47.31 -20.41 -47.64
C ASN A 664 46.19 -21.29 -48.24
N GLN A 665 46.49 -22.03 -49.32
CA GLN A 665 45.50 -22.90 -49.96
C GLN A 665 44.95 -23.97 -49.00
N GLU A 666 45.80 -24.50 -48.14
CA GLU A 666 45.41 -25.50 -47.17
C GLU A 666 44.49 -24.94 -46.07
N ILE A 667 44.91 -23.86 -45.40
CA ILE A 667 44.11 -23.20 -44.35
C ILE A 667 42.74 -22.80 -44.90
N MET A 668 42.70 -22.20 -46.09
CA MET A 668 41.44 -21.75 -46.68
C MET A 668 40.51 -22.90 -47.13
N ARG A 669 41.02 -24.12 -47.27
CA ARG A 669 40.21 -25.34 -47.52
C ARG A 669 39.76 -26.03 -46.23
N SER A 670 40.50 -25.87 -45.15
CA SER A 670 40.26 -26.57 -43.88
C SER A 670 39.15 -25.95 -43.03
N PHE A 671 38.96 -24.63 -43.09
CA PHE A 671 38.01 -23.91 -42.22
C PHE A 671 36.77 -23.45 -42.97
N THR A 672 35.59 -23.80 -42.45
CA THR A 672 34.30 -23.44 -43.06
C THR A 672 33.96 -21.96 -42.90
N ASN A 673 34.41 -21.34 -41.80
CA ASN A 673 34.27 -19.91 -41.55
C ASN A 673 35.48 -19.16 -42.14
N PHE A 674 35.24 -18.41 -43.21
CA PHE A 674 36.29 -17.67 -43.92
C PHE A 674 36.98 -16.60 -43.04
N LYS A 675 36.24 -15.97 -42.10
CA LYS A 675 36.83 -15.00 -41.16
C LYS A 675 37.81 -15.69 -40.21
N ASN A 676 37.41 -16.84 -39.66
CA ASN A 676 38.26 -17.63 -38.79
C ASN A 676 39.50 -18.15 -39.55
N GLY A 677 39.30 -18.78 -40.73
CA GLY A 677 40.41 -19.25 -41.57
C GLY A 677 41.41 -18.15 -41.93
N THR A 678 40.90 -16.94 -42.23
CA THR A 678 41.74 -15.77 -42.47
C THR A 678 42.52 -15.33 -41.22
N GLY A 679 41.87 -15.33 -40.05
CA GLY A 679 42.52 -15.06 -38.77
C GLY A 679 43.65 -16.05 -38.47
N ILE A 680 43.41 -17.35 -38.69
CA ILE A 680 44.39 -18.42 -38.53
C ILE A 680 45.57 -18.24 -39.50
N LEU A 681 45.30 -17.89 -40.76
CA LEU A 681 46.34 -17.59 -41.74
C LEU A 681 47.21 -16.40 -41.28
N GLN A 682 46.58 -15.31 -40.82
CA GLN A 682 47.32 -14.17 -40.27
C GLN A 682 48.16 -14.56 -39.05
N GLY A 683 47.64 -15.39 -38.17
CA GLY A 683 48.37 -15.96 -37.04
C GLY A 683 49.58 -16.77 -37.50
N ALA A 684 49.41 -17.66 -38.47
CA ALA A 684 50.50 -18.48 -39.02
C ALA A 684 51.59 -17.64 -39.67
N LEU A 685 51.22 -16.64 -40.49
CA LEU A 685 52.20 -15.77 -41.13
C LEU A 685 52.90 -14.85 -40.11
N THR A 686 52.20 -14.40 -39.07
CA THR A 686 52.81 -13.63 -37.97
C THR A 686 53.80 -14.50 -37.19
N GLN A 687 53.44 -15.73 -36.85
CA GLN A 687 54.31 -16.68 -36.17
C GLN A 687 55.55 -17.00 -37.01
N LEU A 688 55.38 -17.18 -38.32
CA LEU A 688 56.49 -17.36 -39.27
C LEU A 688 57.46 -16.17 -39.26
N ILE A 689 56.94 -14.94 -39.32
CA ILE A 689 57.77 -13.72 -39.25
C ILE A 689 58.53 -13.66 -37.92
N GLN A 690 57.88 -13.99 -36.81
CA GLN A 690 58.52 -14.00 -35.49
C GLN A 690 59.65 -15.03 -35.41
N TYR A 691 59.42 -16.26 -35.87
CA TYR A 691 60.47 -17.29 -35.92
C TYR A 691 61.60 -16.89 -36.87
N TYR A 692 61.30 -16.28 -38.02
CA TYR A 692 62.32 -15.82 -38.96
C TYR A 692 63.17 -14.67 -38.38
N HIS A 693 62.54 -13.71 -37.70
CA HIS A 693 63.26 -12.64 -37.01
C HIS A 693 64.17 -13.18 -35.89
N ARG A 694 63.66 -14.12 -35.09
CA ARG A 694 64.45 -14.82 -34.07
C ARG A 694 65.60 -15.61 -34.69
N PHE A 695 65.37 -16.29 -35.82
CA PHE A 695 66.41 -16.97 -36.59
C PHE A 695 67.52 -16.01 -37.02
N GLN A 696 67.19 -14.86 -37.61
CA GLN A 696 68.17 -13.83 -37.97
C GLN A 696 68.94 -13.31 -36.74
N LYS A 697 68.26 -13.14 -35.60
CA LYS A 697 68.89 -12.69 -34.33
C LYS A 697 69.89 -13.72 -33.82
N VAL A 698 69.53 -15.01 -33.78
CA VAL A 698 70.43 -16.11 -33.38
C VAL A 698 71.65 -16.18 -34.29
N LEU A 699 71.46 -16.10 -35.61
CA LEU A 699 72.55 -16.10 -36.58
C LEU A 699 73.47 -14.89 -36.47
N SER A 700 73.03 -13.82 -35.80
CA SER A 700 73.83 -12.61 -35.58
C SER A 700 74.72 -12.69 -34.33
N GLN A 701 74.65 -13.79 -33.56
CA GLN A 701 75.44 -14.03 -32.35
C GLN A 701 76.65 -14.93 -32.63
N ASN A 702 77.71 -14.81 -31.81
CA ASN A 702 78.84 -15.73 -31.86
C ASN A 702 78.40 -17.13 -31.40
N PRO A 703 78.84 -18.23 -32.03
CA PRO A 703 79.87 -18.33 -33.07
C PRO A 703 79.35 -18.18 -34.52
N LEU A 704 78.04 -18.20 -34.72
CA LEU A 704 77.38 -18.25 -36.04
C LEU A 704 77.51 -16.95 -36.86
N LYS A 705 77.82 -15.83 -36.20
CA LYS A 705 78.00 -14.51 -36.81
C LYS A 705 79.02 -14.52 -37.96
N ALA A 706 80.01 -15.41 -37.91
CA ALA A 706 81.11 -15.52 -38.87
C ALA A 706 80.77 -16.32 -40.14
N LEU A 707 79.58 -16.93 -40.23
CA LEU A 707 79.18 -17.74 -41.38
C LEU A 707 78.89 -16.90 -42.62
N SER A 708 79.45 -17.30 -43.77
CA SER A 708 79.26 -16.64 -45.07
C SER A 708 77.84 -16.77 -45.61
N VAL A 709 77.13 -17.86 -45.26
CA VAL A 709 75.74 -18.12 -45.69
C VAL A 709 74.74 -17.07 -45.21
N ARG A 710 75.10 -16.23 -44.22
CA ARG A 710 74.26 -15.11 -43.77
C ARG A 710 73.96 -14.10 -44.87
N GLY A 711 74.86 -13.95 -45.86
CA GLY A 711 74.61 -13.10 -47.02
C GLY A 711 73.49 -13.60 -47.93
N GLU A 712 73.10 -14.87 -47.80
CA GLU A 712 71.99 -15.50 -48.54
C GLU A 712 70.64 -15.36 -47.80
N LEU A 713 70.61 -14.75 -46.61
CA LEU A 713 69.37 -14.51 -45.87
C LEU A 713 68.46 -13.52 -46.61
N ILE A 714 67.19 -13.87 -46.70
CA ILE A 714 66.16 -12.97 -47.24
C ILE A 714 65.96 -11.77 -46.31
N ASN A 715 65.82 -10.59 -46.92
CA ASN A 715 65.46 -9.39 -46.18
C ASN A 715 64.05 -9.58 -45.56
N ILE A 716 63.94 -9.38 -44.25
CA ILE A 716 62.67 -9.52 -43.52
C ILE A 716 61.56 -8.63 -44.10
N HIS A 717 61.90 -7.46 -44.66
CA HIS A 717 60.94 -6.60 -45.35
C HIS A 717 60.36 -7.26 -46.61
N HIS A 718 61.15 -8.05 -47.35
CA HIS A 718 60.65 -8.79 -48.50
C HIS A 718 59.68 -9.90 -48.06
N LEU A 719 59.99 -10.61 -46.97
CA LEU A 719 59.08 -11.57 -46.35
C LEU A 719 57.77 -10.89 -45.90
N MET A 720 57.86 -9.72 -45.24
CA MET A 720 56.69 -8.95 -44.81
C MET A 720 55.82 -8.46 -45.98
N VAL A 721 56.42 -8.02 -47.09
CA VAL A 721 55.69 -7.58 -48.29
C VAL A 721 54.93 -8.75 -48.91
N GLU A 722 55.54 -9.93 -48.98
CA GLU A 722 54.88 -11.13 -49.49
C GLU A 722 53.74 -11.58 -48.57
N VAL A 723 53.96 -11.62 -47.25
CA VAL A 723 52.92 -11.92 -46.25
C VAL A 723 51.73 -10.95 -46.35
N LYS A 724 51.99 -9.67 -46.64
CA LYS A 724 50.92 -8.67 -46.83
C LYS A 724 50.03 -8.96 -48.04
N LYS A 725 50.47 -9.70 -49.06
CA LYS A 725 49.62 -10.09 -50.20
C LYS A 725 48.53 -11.08 -49.81
N HIS A 726 48.73 -11.84 -48.73
CA HIS A 726 47.78 -12.79 -48.18
C HIS A 726 46.93 -12.20 -47.04
N LYS A 727 47.01 -10.87 -46.82
CA LYS A 727 46.04 -10.17 -45.98
C LYS A 727 44.70 -10.09 -46.70
N PRO A 728 43.59 -10.35 -46.03
CA PRO A 728 42.29 -10.15 -46.63
C PRO A 728 42.09 -8.67 -46.96
N ALA A 729 41.53 -8.39 -48.14
CA ALA A 729 40.88 -7.12 -48.42
C ALA A 729 39.42 -7.29 -47.99
N PHE A 730 39.09 -6.93 -46.75
CA PHE A 730 37.71 -6.77 -46.31
C PHE A 730 37.30 -5.30 -46.39
#